data_AF-A0A8C5K2Z9-F1
#
_entry.id   AF-A0A8C5K2Z9-F1
#
_cell.length_a   1.000
_cell.length_b   1.000
_cell.length_c   1.000
_cell.angle_alpha   90.00
_cell.angle_beta   90.00
_cell.angle_gamma   90.00
#
_symmetry.space_group_name_H-M   'P 1'
#
loop_
_entity.id
_entity.type
_entity.pdbx_description
1 polymer ?
#
loop_
_entity_poly.entity_id
_entity_poly.type
_entity_poly.pdbx_seq_one_letter_code
_entity_poly.pdbx_strand_id
1 'polypeptide(L)'
;MGYPGPSSAPKGRGLGARAPTLRSPPLLRWPRWRPLLPPPLLLLLLLLLAACGVAGRSPQPERSGPRARLTRVPRSPPAGCAQSGHGEDRRAHGGEPDAPGCGLDPVLGSAEDSPRAPGQGRKARAAPVAGAASRAQVSLISTSFVLKGDATHNQAMVHWTGENSSVILILTKYYHADMGKVLESSLWRSSDFGTSYTKLTLQPGVTTVIDNFYICPTNKRKIILVSSSLGDREQSLFLSTDEGATFQKHPVPFLVETLLFHPKEADKVLAYTKDSKLYVSTDLGKKWALLHERVTKDHVFWAVSGVDTDPSVVHMESQDLNGGFGYVTCKIQDCSAQSRKSPFARPIDQGSLTVQDDYVFLKATSANRTKYYVSYRRGDFVLVKLPKYALPKDLQIISTDEQQVFVAVQEWNQVDTYNLYQSDPRGVHYSLVLENVRSSRQAEESVVIDILEVRGVKGVFLANQKVDGKVTTLITYNKGRDWDFLRPPNTDMNGKPTNCQPPDCHLHLHLRWADNPYVSGTVHTKDTAPGLIMGAGNLGSQLIEYKEEMYITSDCGHTWRQVFEEEHHVLYLDHGGVIAAIKDTSIPLKVLRFSVDEGHTWSTHNFTSTSVFVDGLLSEPGDETLVMTVFGHISFRSDWELVKVDFRPSFPKQCGEDDYSSWDLTDLQGDHCIMGQQRSFRKRKSTSWCVKGKSFTSALTSRVCKCRDSDFLCDYGFERLPSSESAANKCSANFWFNPLSPPDDCALGQTYTSSFGYRKVVSNMCEGGVDLQQSPVQLQCPLTPPRGLQVSIRGEAVAVQPGDDVLFVVRQEQGDILTTKYQVDLGDGFKAMYVNLTLTDEPIRHRYESPGVYRVSVRAENMAGHDEAVLFVQVNSPLQALYLEVVPVIGINQEVNLTAVLLPLNPNLTIFYWWIGHSLQPLLSLDNSVTTRFSDTGEVRVTVQAACGNSVLQDSRVVRVLDQFQVVPLQFSSDLDTYNPNTPEWRDDVGLVVTRLLAKETSIPEELLVTVVKPGLPTLADLYVLLPPPRPTRKRSLTGDKRLTAIQQVLSDHKISFLLRGGLRILVALRDMDAGSQRPSGSSGHWAVVVLFVIGLFAMGALILYKFKRKRPGRTVYAQMHNEKEQEMTSPVSHSEDAQSTIQGNHSGVVLSINSREMHSYLVS
;
A
#
# COMPACT_ATOMS: atom_id res chain seq x y z
N MET A 1 -20.01 -50.15 -40.51
CA MET A 1 -21.02 -49.74 -41.52
C MET A 1 -20.62 -48.38 -42.09
N GLY A 2 -21.04 -48.03 -43.31
CA GLY A 2 -21.22 -46.63 -43.77
C GLY A 2 -20.04 -45.64 -43.73
N TYR A 3 -19.15 -45.70 -44.72
CA TYR A 3 -18.43 -44.54 -45.30
C TYR A 3 -19.39 -43.74 -46.25
N PRO A 4 -19.02 -42.64 -46.96
CA PRO A 4 -17.74 -41.86 -47.03
C PRO A 4 -17.90 -40.30 -47.00
N GLY A 5 -16.79 -39.57 -47.27
CA GLY A 5 -16.80 -38.22 -47.87
C GLY A 5 -16.96 -38.29 -49.42
N PRO A 6 -16.15 -37.61 -50.29
CA PRO A 6 -14.96 -36.80 -50.01
C PRO A 6 -14.67 -35.57 -50.96
N SER A 7 -13.55 -34.86 -50.69
CA SER A 7 -12.56 -34.24 -51.61
C SER A 7 -12.86 -33.76 -53.05
N SER A 8 -12.15 -32.71 -53.52
CA SER A 8 -11.12 -32.87 -54.58
C SER A 8 -10.23 -31.62 -54.81
N ALA A 9 -8.99 -31.86 -55.30
CA ALA A 9 -8.06 -30.85 -55.84
C ALA A 9 -7.03 -31.51 -56.79
N PRO A 10 -6.58 -30.83 -57.87
CA PRO A 10 -5.23 -31.04 -58.45
C PRO A 10 -4.51 -29.71 -58.81
N LYS A 11 -3.28 -29.41 -58.38
CA LYS A 11 -1.93 -29.96 -58.74
C LYS A 11 -1.25 -29.29 -59.96
N GLY A 12 0.02 -28.89 -59.80
CA GLY A 12 0.90 -28.41 -60.90
C GLY A 12 2.11 -27.56 -60.47
N ARG A 13 2.91 -27.95 -59.46
CA ARG A 13 4.28 -28.50 -59.61
C ARG A 13 5.26 -27.76 -60.56
N GLY A 14 6.31 -27.18 -59.97
CA GLY A 14 7.61 -26.82 -60.58
C GLY A 14 8.70 -26.81 -59.47
N LEU A 15 9.98 -27.08 -59.78
CA LEU A 15 11.03 -27.33 -58.77
C LEU A 15 12.08 -26.20 -58.63
N GLY A 16 12.65 -26.04 -57.44
CA GLY A 16 13.81 -25.18 -57.11
C GLY A 16 14.25 -25.34 -55.63
N ALA A 17 15.51 -25.04 -55.29
CA ALA A 17 16.13 -25.28 -53.96
C ALA A 17 17.41 -24.39 -53.77
N ARG A 18 18.21 -24.40 -52.68
CA ARG A 18 18.35 -25.32 -51.52
C ARG A 18 19.06 -24.67 -50.30
N ALA A 19 18.34 -24.36 -49.22
CA ALA A 19 18.89 -24.05 -47.87
C ALA A 19 19.85 -22.82 -47.79
N PRO A 20 20.50 -22.50 -46.65
CA PRO A 20 19.88 -22.02 -45.39
C PRO A 20 20.50 -20.69 -44.82
N THR A 21 19.90 -20.13 -43.76
CA THR A 21 20.49 -19.26 -42.69
C THR A 21 21.58 -18.20 -42.99
N LEU A 22 21.39 -16.92 -42.57
CA LEU A 22 22.02 -16.29 -41.37
C LEU A 22 21.91 -14.72 -41.34
N ARG A 23 21.64 -14.15 -40.15
CA ARG A 23 21.95 -12.80 -39.58
C ARG A 23 21.99 -11.48 -40.42
N SER A 24 21.31 -10.48 -39.86
CA SER A 24 21.70 -9.04 -39.69
C SER A 24 21.63 -8.04 -40.87
N PRO A 25 21.16 -6.81 -40.56
CA PRO A 25 21.62 -5.56 -41.21
C PRO A 25 21.98 -4.42 -40.21
N PRO A 26 22.98 -3.56 -40.50
CA PRO A 26 23.28 -2.36 -39.72
C PRO A 26 22.99 -1.03 -40.44
N LEU A 27 22.91 0.06 -39.65
CA LEU A 27 23.25 1.47 -39.93
C LEU A 27 22.92 2.12 -41.31
N LEU A 28 22.26 3.29 -41.26
CA LEU A 28 22.18 4.24 -42.37
C LEU A 28 22.59 5.68 -41.95
N ARG A 29 23.21 6.41 -42.89
CA ARG A 29 23.63 7.82 -42.75
C ARG A 29 22.92 8.70 -43.79
N TRP A 30 22.82 9.99 -43.50
CA TRP A 30 22.25 11.01 -44.39
C TRP A 30 23.13 11.30 -45.62
N PRO A 31 22.49 11.79 -46.71
CA PRO A 31 23.04 12.89 -47.49
C PRO A 31 22.13 14.14 -47.50
N ARG A 32 22.69 15.28 -47.93
CA ARG A 32 21.99 16.58 -48.12
C ARG A 32 21.36 16.69 -49.51
N TRP A 33 20.75 17.83 -49.85
CA TRP A 33 21.28 18.81 -50.84
C TRP A 33 20.53 20.17 -50.72
N ARG A 34 20.94 21.18 -51.50
CA ARG A 34 20.48 22.61 -51.54
C ARG A 34 20.73 23.14 -52.97
N PRO A 35 20.43 24.41 -53.33
CA PRO A 35 19.18 25.19 -53.24
C PRO A 35 18.84 25.85 -54.60
N LEU A 36 17.80 26.70 -54.70
CA LEU A 36 17.71 27.83 -55.66
C LEU A 36 16.60 28.84 -55.26
N LEU A 37 16.77 30.10 -55.67
CA LEU A 37 15.95 31.32 -55.41
C LEU A 37 16.27 32.33 -56.54
N PRO A 38 15.40 33.29 -56.96
CA PRO A 38 15.10 34.50 -56.17
C PRO A 38 13.63 35.05 -56.36
N PRO A 39 13.35 36.36 -56.55
CA PRO A 39 12.99 37.34 -55.50
C PRO A 39 11.56 37.93 -55.66
N PRO A 40 10.90 38.46 -54.59
CA PRO A 40 11.10 39.88 -54.24
C PRO A 40 10.82 40.22 -52.75
N LEU A 41 11.82 40.10 -51.86
CA LEU A 41 11.69 40.54 -50.46
C LEU A 41 12.93 41.27 -49.89
N LEU A 42 14.00 41.37 -50.67
CA LEU A 42 15.26 42.01 -50.24
C LEU A 42 15.15 43.54 -50.13
N LEU A 43 14.23 44.18 -50.87
CA LEU A 43 14.14 45.63 -50.98
C LEU A 43 13.57 46.31 -49.73
N LEU A 44 12.65 45.64 -49.01
CA LEU A 44 12.02 46.22 -47.81
C LEU A 44 12.94 46.18 -46.58
N LEU A 45 13.80 45.16 -46.48
CA LEU A 45 14.73 45.01 -45.37
C LEU A 45 15.91 46.00 -45.44
N LEU A 46 16.30 46.44 -46.64
CA LEU A 46 17.41 47.37 -46.85
C LEU A 46 17.07 48.83 -46.50
N LEU A 47 15.79 49.22 -46.54
CA LEU A 47 15.36 50.59 -46.20
C LEU A 47 15.31 50.87 -44.69
N LEU A 48 15.22 49.83 -43.84
CA LEU A 48 15.18 49.97 -42.37
C LEU A 48 16.55 49.94 -41.70
N LEU A 49 17.64 49.66 -42.44
CA LEU A 49 19.02 49.60 -41.92
C LEU A 49 19.87 50.84 -42.27
N ALA A 50 19.29 51.83 -42.95
CA ALA A 50 20.02 53.01 -43.45
C ALA A 50 20.00 54.24 -42.50
N ALA A 51 19.46 54.12 -41.28
CA ALA A 51 19.10 55.27 -40.44
C ALA A 51 19.51 55.20 -38.96
N CYS A 52 20.68 54.63 -38.63
CA CYS A 52 21.51 55.06 -37.47
C CYS A 52 22.85 54.30 -37.41
N GLY A 53 23.98 55.03 -37.44
CA GLY A 53 25.32 54.40 -37.38
C GLY A 53 26.45 55.37 -37.03
N VAL A 54 26.56 55.75 -35.76
CA VAL A 54 27.65 56.57 -35.17
C VAL A 54 27.80 56.18 -33.69
N ALA A 55 28.96 56.04 -33.05
CA ALA A 55 30.31 55.63 -33.49
C ALA A 55 31.11 55.29 -32.21
N GLY A 56 32.20 54.52 -32.30
CA GLY A 56 33.08 54.29 -31.14
C GLY A 56 34.36 53.53 -31.47
N ARG A 57 35.53 54.17 -31.33
CA ARG A 57 36.84 53.53 -31.52
C ARG A 57 38.01 54.29 -30.85
N SER A 58 38.53 53.70 -29.76
CA SER A 58 39.85 53.95 -29.13
C SER A 58 40.13 55.41 -28.64
N PRO A 59 41.23 55.75 -27.92
CA PRO A 59 42.62 55.25 -28.06
C PRO A 59 43.21 54.48 -26.84
N GLN A 60 44.47 54.05 -27.03
CA GLN A 60 45.44 53.45 -26.10
C GLN A 60 46.45 54.55 -25.63
N PRO A 61 47.59 54.28 -24.94
CA PRO A 61 48.02 53.17 -24.06
C PRO A 61 48.67 53.66 -22.72
N GLU A 62 49.24 52.76 -21.90
CA GLU A 62 50.64 52.84 -21.41
C GLU A 62 51.06 51.60 -20.57
N ARG A 63 52.34 51.55 -20.17
CA ARG A 63 53.11 50.34 -19.81
C ARG A 63 53.17 50.05 -18.29
N SER A 64 53.36 48.78 -17.90
CA SER A 64 54.65 48.28 -17.35
C SER A 64 54.59 46.85 -16.77
N GLY A 65 55.77 46.25 -16.60
CA GLY A 65 56.13 45.07 -15.81
C GLY A 65 57.62 45.21 -15.44
N PRO A 66 58.44 44.15 -15.27
CA PRO A 66 58.14 42.72 -15.04
C PRO A 66 59.02 42.06 -13.94
N ARG A 67 58.75 40.81 -13.54
CA ARG A 67 59.69 39.76 -13.00
C ARG A 67 58.88 38.55 -12.49
N ALA A 68 59.31 37.29 -12.53
CA ALA A 68 60.27 36.59 -13.40
C ALA A 68 60.07 35.05 -13.37
N ARG A 69 60.29 34.39 -14.53
CA ARG A 69 60.81 33.02 -14.82
C ARG A 69 60.68 31.86 -13.79
N LEU A 70 60.13 30.69 -14.18
CA LEU A 70 60.78 29.50 -14.82
C LEU A 70 61.83 28.82 -13.89
N THR A 71 61.87 27.50 -13.62
CA THR A 71 61.78 26.28 -14.48
C THR A 71 61.06 25.09 -13.79
N ARG A 72 60.49 24.05 -14.44
CA ARG A 72 61.10 22.86 -15.14
C ARG A 72 62.21 22.16 -14.31
N VAL A 73 62.26 20.82 -14.18
CA VAL A 73 62.40 19.78 -15.24
C VAL A 73 61.63 18.45 -14.89
N PRO A 74 61.32 17.55 -15.87
CA PRO A 74 60.47 16.35 -15.65
C PRO A 74 61.10 14.98 -16.06
N ARG A 75 60.31 13.89 -15.97
CA ARG A 75 60.32 12.64 -16.78
C ARG A 75 61.48 11.61 -16.65
N SER A 76 61.10 10.37 -16.30
CA SER A 76 61.30 9.06 -17.02
C SER A 76 62.48 8.86 -18.01
N PRO A 77 63.08 7.65 -18.12
CA PRO A 77 62.59 6.62 -19.08
C PRO A 77 62.85 5.12 -18.65
N PRO A 78 62.70 4.08 -19.51
CA PRO A 78 62.41 2.69 -19.06
C PRO A 78 63.32 1.56 -19.64
N ALA A 79 62.82 0.31 -19.57
CA ALA A 79 63.36 -0.99 -20.07
C ALA A 79 64.51 -1.63 -19.23
N GLY A 80 64.66 -2.95 -19.13
CA GLY A 80 63.91 -4.07 -19.75
C GLY A 80 64.14 -5.43 -19.03
N CYS A 81 63.83 -6.56 -19.68
CA CYS A 81 63.98 -7.94 -19.15
C CYS A 81 65.47 -8.35 -18.94
N ALA A 82 65.86 -9.44 -18.24
CA ALA A 82 65.15 -10.69 -17.93
C ALA A 82 65.68 -11.45 -16.66
N GLN A 83 65.35 -12.75 -16.57
CA GLN A 83 65.69 -13.79 -15.56
C GLN A 83 67.21 -13.88 -15.23
N SER A 84 67.72 -14.53 -14.16
CA SER A 84 67.21 -15.48 -13.12
C SER A 84 68.06 -15.30 -11.80
N GLY A 85 68.08 -16.12 -10.72
CA GLY A 85 67.42 -17.41 -10.37
C GLY A 85 68.26 -18.20 -9.32
N HIS A 86 67.61 -18.87 -8.33
CA HIS A 86 68.22 -19.56 -7.15
C HIS A 86 69.04 -18.64 -6.20
N GLY A 87 69.30 -18.98 -4.91
CA GLY A 87 68.93 -20.15 -4.09
C GLY A 87 69.37 -20.03 -2.61
N GLU A 88 69.31 -21.16 -1.90
CA GLU A 88 69.88 -21.61 -0.60
C GLU A 88 71.09 -20.84 0.04
N ASP A 89 71.41 -20.89 1.35
CA ASP A 89 70.78 -21.41 2.61
C ASP A 89 71.66 -20.97 3.86
N ARG A 90 71.18 -21.17 5.10
CA ARG A 90 71.93 -21.27 6.40
C ARG A 90 72.77 -20.12 7.02
N ARG A 91 72.39 -19.79 8.27
CA ARG A 91 73.23 -19.69 9.53
C ARG A 91 74.35 -18.61 9.62
N ALA A 92 74.87 -18.20 10.80
CA ALA A 92 74.37 -18.11 12.19
C ALA A 92 75.40 -17.36 13.07
N HIS A 93 74.98 -16.81 14.24
CA HIS A 93 75.79 -16.09 15.26
C HIS A 93 76.46 -14.77 14.80
N GLY A 94 76.81 -13.82 15.69
CA GLY A 94 76.54 -13.66 17.13
C GLY A 94 77.66 -12.89 17.86
N GLY A 95 77.34 -11.97 18.79
CA GLY A 95 78.34 -11.22 19.59
C GLY A 95 77.79 -10.16 20.58
N GLU A 96 78.24 -10.23 21.83
CA GLU A 96 78.11 -9.29 22.98
C GLU A 96 79.44 -8.52 23.20
N PRO A 97 79.67 -7.64 24.23
CA PRO A 97 78.88 -7.21 25.42
C PRO A 97 78.59 -5.66 25.38
N ASP A 98 78.54 -4.79 26.42
CA ASP A 98 78.86 -4.79 27.87
C ASP A 98 78.13 -3.64 28.64
N ALA A 99 78.45 -3.40 29.92
CA ALA A 99 77.84 -2.41 30.86
C ALA A 99 78.88 -1.32 31.33
N PRO A 100 78.85 -0.62 32.53
CA PRO A 100 78.08 -0.79 33.79
C PRO A 100 77.60 0.47 34.60
N GLY A 101 76.71 0.24 35.60
CA GLY A 101 76.62 0.95 36.92
C GLY A 101 75.74 2.23 37.08
N CYS A 102 75.29 2.66 38.28
CA CYS A 102 75.26 2.04 39.63
C CYS A 102 74.43 2.84 40.69
N GLY A 103 73.77 2.16 41.67
CA GLY A 103 73.30 2.67 43.00
C GLY A 103 71.90 3.32 43.11
N LEU A 104 71.20 3.35 44.27
CA LEU A 104 71.42 2.76 45.62
C LEU A 104 70.10 2.66 46.48
N ASP A 105 70.16 1.90 47.58
CA ASP A 105 69.15 1.47 48.60
C ASP A 105 68.61 2.58 49.58
N PRO A 106 67.69 2.38 50.60
CA PRO A 106 67.51 1.16 51.46
C PRO A 106 66.18 0.80 52.24
N VAL A 107 65.87 -0.52 52.28
CA VAL A 107 65.75 -1.43 53.49
C VAL A 107 64.51 -1.49 54.46
N LEU A 108 64.25 -2.76 54.91
CA LEU A 108 63.42 -3.32 56.04
C LEU A 108 61.87 -3.31 55.92
N GLY A 109 61.12 -4.36 56.31
CA GLY A 109 61.39 -5.73 56.84
C GLY A 109 60.06 -6.37 57.35
N SER A 110 59.94 -7.59 57.90
CA SER A 110 60.76 -8.82 57.93
C SER A 110 60.05 -9.88 58.81
N ALA A 111 59.91 -11.15 58.40
CA ALA A 111 59.59 -12.29 59.29
C ALA A 111 59.87 -13.67 58.65
N GLU A 112 60.31 -14.62 59.47
CA GLU A 112 60.70 -16.02 59.17
C GLU A 112 59.47 -16.98 59.14
N ASP A 113 59.53 -18.30 58.86
CA ASP A 113 60.63 -19.27 59.07
C ASP A 113 60.61 -20.51 58.13
N SER A 114 61.64 -21.35 58.28
CA SER A 114 62.07 -22.58 57.60
C SER A 114 61.47 -23.87 58.28
N PRO A 115 61.85 -25.16 58.00
CA PRO A 115 63.02 -25.65 57.23
C PRO A 115 62.92 -26.92 56.34
N ARG A 116 63.63 -26.84 55.20
CA ARG A 116 64.65 -27.79 54.66
C ARG A 116 64.39 -29.32 54.51
N ALA A 117 64.40 -29.74 53.23
CA ALA A 117 65.32 -30.76 52.65
C ALA A 117 65.09 -32.28 52.91
N PRO A 118 65.73 -33.22 52.15
CA PRO A 118 66.01 -33.22 50.70
C PRO A 118 65.85 -34.58 49.94
N GLY A 119 65.58 -34.52 48.63
CA GLY A 119 66.40 -35.22 47.62
C GLY A 119 65.97 -36.59 47.03
N GLN A 120 66.49 -36.84 45.82
CA GLN A 120 66.51 -38.09 45.02
C GLN A 120 65.18 -38.65 44.46
N GLY A 121 65.15 -39.06 43.17
CA GLY A 121 63.99 -39.74 42.55
C GLY A 121 63.95 -39.73 41.01
N ARG A 122 64.79 -40.53 40.35
CA ARG A 122 64.92 -40.59 38.88
C ARG A 122 63.63 -40.91 38.09
N LYS A 123 63.48 -40.22 36.95
CA LYS A 123 62.91 -40.69 35.65
C LYS A 123 61.53 -41.38 35.63
N ALA A 124 60.55 -40.73 35.00
CA ALA A 124 59.65 -41.38 34.04
C ALA A 124 59.14 -40.37 32.98
N ARG A 125 59.08 -40.79 31.71
CA ARG A 125 58.18 -40.17 30.72
C ARG A 125 56.82 -40.84 30.90
N ALA A 126 55.81 -40.12 31.36
CA ALA A 126 54.42 -40.54 31.23
C ALA A 126 53.84 -39.92 29.95
N ALA A 127 53.22 -40.73 29.10
CA ALA A 127 52.36 -40.22 28.03
C ALA A 127 51.07 -39.65 28.63
N PRO A 128 50.40 -38.67 28.00
CA PRO A 128 49.07 -38.24 28.44
C PRO A 128 48.11 -39.43 28.40
N VAL A 129 47.52 -39.76 29.54
CA VAL A 129 46.52 -40.82 29.64
C VAL A 129 45.31 -40.44 28.79
N ALA A 130 44.91 -41.34 27.89
CA ALA A 130 43.67 -41.19 27.12
C ALA A 130 42.47 -41.36 28.06
N GLY A 131 42.11 -40.30 28.78
CA GLY A 131 40.95 -40.19 29.66
C GLY A 131 39.65 -40.17 28.86
N ALA A 132 39.35 -41.27 28.16
CA ALA A 132 38.10 -41.47 27.47
C ALA A 132 36.98 -41.65 28.51
N ALA A 133 36.41 -40.53 28.97
CA ALA A 133 35.11 -40.52 29.61
C ALA A 133 34.13 -41.25 28.67
N SER A 134 33.55 -42.35 29.14
CA SER A 134 32.75 -43.24 28.30
C SER A 134 31.59 -42.49 27.68
N ARG A 135 31.45 -42.55 26.34
CA ARG A 135 30.20 -42.18 25.67
C ARG A 135 29.07 -42.99 26.31
N ALA A 136 28.26 -42.36 27.14
CA ALA A 136 26.98 -42.91 27.57
C ALA A 136 26.15 -43.09 26.29
N GLN A 137 25.97 -44.33 25.86
CA GLN A 137 25.41 -44.64 24.55
C GLN A 137 23.91 -44.35 24.59
N VAL A 138 23.53 -43.18 24.07
CA VAL A 138 22.16 -42.64 24.11
C VAL A 138 21.17 -43.69 23.61
N SER A 139 20.16 -43.97 24.44
CA SER A 139 19.12 -44.95 24.13
C SER A 139 17.87 -44.22 23.67
N LEU A 140 17.50 -44.40 22.40
CA LEU A 140 16.28 -43.84 21.83
C LEU A 140 15.66 -44.87 20.90
N ILE A 141 14.35 -44.77 20.70
CA ILE A 141 13.58 -45.67 19.82
C ILE A 141 13.12 -44.86 18.61
N SER A 142 13.38 -45.36 17.40
CA SER A 142 12.72 -44.88 16.19
C SER A 142 11.70 -45.92 15.70
N THR A 143 10.63 -45.46 15.06
CA THR A 143 9.62 -46.33 14.43
C THR A 143 9.04 -45.61 13.22
N SER A 144 9.26 -46.17 12.03
CA SER A 144 8.71 -45.64 10.78
C SER A 144 7.39 -46.33 10.40
N PHE A 145 6.48 -45.56 9.81
CA PHE A 145 5.22 -46.02 9.24
C PHE A 145 5.00 -45.34 7.89
N VAL A 146 4.58 -46.11 6.88
CA VAL A 146 4.31 -45.61 5.52
C VAL A 146 2.79 -45.62 5.29
N LEU A 147 2.24 -44.49 4.85
CA LEU A 147 0.82 -44.35 4.49
C LEU A 147 0.55 -45.04 3.15
N LYS A 148 0.42 -46.38 3.16
CA LYS A 148 0.30 -47.20 1.95
C LYS A 148 -0.96 -46.88 1.15
N GLY A 149 -0.79 -46.53 -0.13
CA GLY A 149 -1.92 -46.24 -1.03
C GLY A 149 -2.40 -44.80 -0.88
N ASP A 150 -1.45 -43.87 -0.83
CA ASP A 150 -1.68 -42.42 -0.69
C ASP A 150 -0.81 -41.58 -1.67
N ALA A 151 0.00 -42.22 -2.51
CA ALA A 151 0.91 -41.60 -3.49
C ALA A 151 0.27 -40.69 -4.58
N THR A 152 -1.03 -40.39 -4.51
CA THR A 152 -1.71 -39.37 -5.36
C THR A 152 -1.72 -37.97 -4.74
N HIS A 153 -1.52 -37.84 -3.42
CA HIS A 153 -1.66 -36.57 -2.69
C HIS A 153 -0.38 -35.73 -2.67
N ASN A 154 -0.48 -34.42 -2.85
CA ASN A 154 0.65 -33.47 -2.88
C ASN A 154 0.73 -32.54 -1.67
N GLN A 155 -0.18 -32.65 -0.70
CA GLN A 155 -0.16 -31.90 0.55
C GLN A 155 -0.56 -32.80 1.73
N ALA A 156 -0.04 -32.50 2.91
CA ALA A 156 -0.41 -33.16 4.17
C ALA A 156 -0.59 -32.12 5.28
N MET A 157 -1.57 -32.36 6.15
CA MET A 157 -1.81 -31.62 7.39
C MET A 157 -1.80 -32.61 8.54
N VAL A 158 -0.78 -32.52 9.41
CA VAL A 158 -0.57 -33.44 10.54
C VAL A 158 -0.84 -32.69 11.85
N HIS A 159 -1.75 -33.19 12.68
CA HIS A 159 -2.10 -32.59 13.97
C HIS A 159 -2.31 -33.62 15.08
N TRP A 160 -1.89 -33.27 16.30
CA TRP A 160 -2.23 -33.98 17.53
C TRP A 160 -3.59 -33.52 18.09
N THR A 161 -4.36 -34.43 18.70
CA THR A 161 -5.77 -34.17 19.08
C THR A 161 -6.06 -34.46 20.55
N GLY A 162 -5.50 -33.64 21.43
CA GLY A 162 -5.67 -33.72 22.88
C GLY A 162 -4.50 -33.09 23.62
N GLU A 163 -4.40 -33.41 24.91
CA GLU A 163 -3.22 -33.16 25.75
C GLU A 163 -2.97 -34.47 26.51
N ASN A 164 -1.80 -35.10 26.32
CA ASN A 164 -1.52 -36.48 26.73
C ASN A 164 -2.39 -37.53 26.02
N SER A 165 -3.07 -37.15 24.93
CA SER A 165 -3.67 -38.07 23.97
C SER A 165 -2.57 -38.70 23.12
N SER A 166 -2.54 -40.02 23.02
CA SER A 166 -1.71 -40.74 22.04
C SER A 166 -2.21 -40.60 20.58
N VAL A 167 -3.10 -39.64 20.29
CA VAL A 167 -3.88 -39.56 19.06
C VAL A 167 -3.38 -38.46 18.13
N ILE A 168 -3.08 -38.87 16.90
CA ILE A 168 -2.63 -38.03 15.78
C ILE A 168 -3.59 -38.25 14.61
N LEU A 169 -4.07 -37.16 14.02
CA LEU A 169 -4.81 -37.18 12.76
C LEU A 169 -3.94 -36.59 11.64
N ILE A 170 -4.07 -37.17 10.45
CA ILE A 170 -3.43 -36.69 9.22
C ILE A 170 -4.52 -36.56 8.15
N LEU A 171 -4.63 -35.39 7.54
CA LEU A 171 -5.34 -35.21 6.28
C LEU A 171 -4.29 -35.07 5.16
N THR A 172 -4.23 -36.05 4.28
CA THR A 172 -3.53 -35.91 2.99
C THR A 172 -4.52 -35.43 1.93
N LYS A 173 -4.10 -34.53 1.06
CA LYS A 173 -4.96 -33.92 0.03
C LYS A 173 -4.21 -33.67 -1.27
N TYR A 174 -4.91 -33.87 -2.39
CA TYR A 174 -4.44 -33.55 -3.73
C TYR A 174 -5.05 -32.22 -4.16
N TYR A 175 -4.27 -31.15 -4.02
CA TYR A 175 -4.63 -29.79 -4.40
C TYR A 175 -4.16 -29.51 -5.82
N HIS A 176 -5.09 -29.21 -6.73
CA HIS A 176 -4.81 -28.93 -8.13
C HIS A 176 -4.75 -27.42 -8.37
N ALA A 177 -3.53 -26.89 -8.56
CA ALA A 177 -3.26 -25.45 -8.67
C ALA A 177 -4.19 -24.74 -9.67
N ASP A 178 -4.24 -25.23 -10.92
CA ASP A 178 -5.02 -24.62 -12.02
C ASP A 178 -6.54 -24.60 -11.80
N MET A 179 -7.05 -25.32 -10.80
CA MET A 179 -8.47 -25.37 -10.45
C MET A 179 -8.79 -24.78 -9.07
N GLY A 180 -7.77 -24.33 -8.31
CA GLY A 180 -7.93 -23.71 -6.99
C GLY A 180 -8.63 -24.59 -5.94
N LYS A 181 -8.54 -25.93 -6.07
CA LYS A 181 -9.37 -26.89 -5.33
C LYS A 181 -8.63 -28.18 -4.99
N VAL A 182 -9.10 -28.83 -3.92
CA VAL A 182 -8.80 -30.24 -3.64
C VAL A 182 -9.68 -31.14 -4.53
N LEU A 183 -9.11 -32.19 -5.11
CA LEU A 183 -9.86 -33.17 -5.92
C LEU A 183 -9.98 -34.55 -5.24
N GLU A 184 -8.98 -34.92 -4.44
CA GLU A 184 -8.92 -36.18 -3.69
C GLU A 184 -8.30 -35.92 -2.32
N SER A 185 -8.73 -36.65 -1.29
CA SER A 185 -8.20 -36.53 0.06
C SER A 185 -8.36 -37.83 0.85
N SER A 186 -7.42 -38.11 1.74
CA SER A 186 -7.47 -39.26 2.64
C SER A 186 -7.25 -38.84 4.09
N LEU A 187 -8.11 -39.34 5.00
CA LEU A 187 -8.00 -39.10 6.43
C LEU A 187 -7.39 -40.33 7.11
N TRP A 188 -6.37 -40.10 7.93
CA TRP A 188 -5.68 -41.14 8.71
C TRP A 188 -5.69 -40.81 10.19
N ARG A 189 -5.74 -41.84 11.03
CA ARG A 189 -5.71 -41.72 12.50
C ARG A 189 -4.80 -42.76 13.14
N SER A 190 -3.90 -42.29 13.99
CA SER A 190 -3.17 -43.09 14.98
C SER A 190 -3.78 -42.87 16.37
N SER A 191 -3.67 -43.86 17.26
CA SER A 191 -3.94 -43.71 18.69
C SER A 191 -2.82 -44.28 19.58
N ASP A 192 -1.59 -44.36 19.06
CA ASP A 192 -0.42 -44.99 19.67
C ASP A 192 0.86 -44.11 19.61
N PHE A 193 0.67 -42.78 19.57
CA PHE A 193 1.70 -41.76 19.30
C PHE A 193 2.40 -41.99 17.95
N GLY A 194 1.66 -42.38 16.92
CA GLY A 194 2.16 -42.49 15.54
C GLY A 194 2.95 -43.75 15.20
N THR A 195 2.82 -44.86 15.95
CA THR A 195 3.42 -46.15 15.54
C THR A 195 2.57 -46.92 14.54
N SER A 196 1.26 -46.69 14.49
CA SER A 196 0.37 -47.23 13.46
C SER A 196 -0.73 -46.25 13.10
N TYR A 197 -0.98 -46.09 11.80
CA TYR A 197 -2.05 -45.24 11.28
C TYR A 197 -3.10 -46.09 10.55
N THR A 198 -4.36 -45.75 10.78
CA THR A 198 -5.52 -46.37 10.13
C THR A 198 -6.16 -45.37 9.18
N LYS A 199 -6.42 -45.77 7.91
CA LYS A 199 -7.13 -44.95 6.93
C LYS A 199 -8.62 -44.98 7.27
N LEU A 200 -9.19 -43.83 7.61
CA LEU A 200 -10.59 -43.71 8.02
C LEU A 200 -11.50 -43.55 6.80
N THR A 201 -12.55 -44.37 6.73
CA THR A 201 -13.59 -44.30 5.70
C THR A 201 -14.86 -43.69 6.28
N LEU A 202 -15.10 -42.41 5.99
CA LEU A 202 -16.21 -41.65 6.58
C LEU A 202 -17.59 -42.17 6.16
N GLN A 203 -17.73 -42.66 4.92
CA GLN A 203 -18.94 -43.32 4.42
C GLN A 203 -18.55 -44.53 3.54
N PRO A 204 -19.20 -45.70 3.68
CA PRO A 204 -18.88 -46.86 2.86
C PRO A 204 -19.31 -46.63 1.40
N GLY A 205 -18.38 -46.82 0.46
CA GLY A 205 -18.65 -46.75 -0.98
C GLY A 205 -18.77 -45.34 -1.58
N VAL A 206 -18.52 -44.27 -0.81
CA VAL A 206 -18.57 -42.88 -1.30
C VAL A 206 -17.24 -42.18 -1.03
N THR A 207 -16.60 -41.66 -2.09
CA THR A 207 -15.39 -40.84 -2.00
C THR A 207 -15.73 -39.43 -1.51
N THR A 208 -15.55 -39.17 -0.21
CA THR A 208 -15.75 -37.86 0.40
C THR A 208 -14.47 -37.03 0.36
N VAL A 209 -14.45 -35.92 -0.38
CA VAL A 209 -13.31 -34.98 -0.38
C VAL A 209 -13.40 -34.06 0.83
N ILE A 210 -12.29 -33.86 1.52
CA ILE A 210 -12.13 -33.05 2.72
C ILE A 210 -11.12 -31.94 2.39
N ASP A 211 -11.56 -30.69 2.42
CA ASP A 211 -10.73 -29.55 2.01
C ASP A 211 -9.77 -29.14 3.15
N ASN A 212 -10.30 -29.11 4.38
CA ASN A 212 -9.63 -28.70 5.61
C ASN A 212 -10.30 -29.37 6.84
N PHE A 213 -9.60 -29.39 7.97
CA PHE A 213 -10.17 -29.74 9.27
C PHE A 213 -9.77 -28.74 10.36
N TYR A 214 -10.62 -28.64 11.40
CA TYR A 214 -10.47 -27.70 12.50
C TYR A 214 -10.59 -28.45 13.83
N ILE A 215 -9.62 -28.23 14.72
CA ILE A 215 -9.62 -28.75 16.10
C ILE A 215 -10.10 -27.65 17.03
N CYS A 216 -10.97 -27.99 17.98
CA CYS A 216 -11.42 -27.03 18.99
C CYS A 216 -10.28 -26.68 19.97
N PRO A 217 -9.91 -25.39 20.15
CA PRO A 217 -8.74 -25.00 20.93
C PRO A 217 -8.86 -25.33 22.43
N THR A 218 -10.08 -25.32 22.96
CA THR A 218 -10.38 -25.54 24.39
C THR A 218 -10.63 -27.00 24.74
N ASN A 219 -11.03 -27.81 23.76
CA ASN A 219 -11.26 -29.23 23.93
C ASN A 219 -10.85 -29.94 22.64
N LYS A 220 -9.56 -30.22 22.52
CA LYS A 220 -8.90 -30.79 21.34
C LYS A 220 -9.42 -32.19 20.91
N ARG A 221 -10.36 -32.78 21.68
CA ARG A 221 -11.13 -33.99 21.32
C ARG A 221 -12.23 -33.72 20.30
N LYS A 222 -12.69 -32.46 20.20
CA LYS A 222 -13.72 -32.02 19.27
C LYS A 222 -13.09 -31.55 17.97
N ILE A 223 -13.56 -32.14 16.86
CA ILE A 223 -12.96 -32.00 15.54
C ILE A 223 -14.08 -31.81 14.52
N ILE A 224 -13.91 -30.85 13.62
CA ILE A 224 -14.81 -30.56 12.50
C ILE A 224 -14.02 -30.75 11.20
N LEU A 225 -14.45 -31.67 10.35
CA LEU A 225 -13.94 -31.79 8.97
C LEU A 225 -14.89 -31.04 8.04
N VAL A 226 -14.35 -30.21 7.14
CA VAL A 226 -15.12 -29.57 6.07
C VAL A 226 -15.01 -30.43 4.82
N SER A 227 -16.14 -30.95 4.34
CA SER A 227 -16.19 -31.80 3.14
C SER A 227 -16.94 -31.13 2.00
N SER A 228 -16.35 -31.26 0.81
CA SER A 228 -16.83 -30.67 -0.43
C SER A 228 -17.24 -31.78 -1.38
N SER A 229 -18.40 -31.65 -2.03
CA SER A 229 -18.83 -32.62 -3.04
C SER A 229 -18.31 -32.19 -4.42
N LEU A 230 -17.79 -33.15 -5.19
CA LEU A 230 -17.18 -32.86 -6.50
C LEU A 230 -18.20 -32.49 -7.60
N GLY A 231 -19.50 -32.59 -7.30
CA GLY A 231 -20.58 -32.54 -8.30
C GLY A 231 -21.51 -31.33 -8.23
N ASP A 232 -21.76 -30.77 -7.05
CA ASP A 232 -22.79 -29.75 -6.87
C ASP A 232 -22.50 -28.79 -5.69
N ARG A 233 -23.36 -27.79 -5.48
CA ARG A 233 -23.19 -26.78 -4.40
C ARG A 233 -23.42 -27.31 -2.97
N GLU A 234 -23.47 -28.62 -2.78
CA GLU A 234 -23.65 -29.25 -1.47
C GLU A 234 -22.32 -29.48 -0.75
N GLN A 235 -22.18 -28.89 0.43
CA GLN A 235 -21.12 -29.18 1.40
C GLN A 235 -21.70 -29.88 2.64
N SER A 236 -20.85 -30.64 3.33
CA SER A 236 -21.19 -31.23 4.63
C SER A 236 -20.05 -31.09 5.64
N LEU A 237 -20.40 -31.03 6.92
CA LEU A 237 -19.46 -31.16 8.01
C LEU A 237 -19.48 -32.59 8.55
N PHE A 238 -18.32 -33.08 8.95
CA PHE A 238 -18.21 -34.29 9.76
C PHE A 238 -17.71 -33.91 11.15
N LEU A 239 -18.52 -34.21 12.17
CA LEU A 239 -18.28 -33.82 13.55
C LEU A 239 -17.84 -35.02 14.38
N SER A 240 -16.72 -34.88 15.11
CA SER A 240 -16.25 -35.82 16.12
C SER A 240 -16.21 -35.13 17.49
N THR A 241 -16.49 -35.89 18.55
CA THR A 241 -16.28 -35.47 19.95
C THR A 241 -15.37 -36.43 20.73
N ASP A 242 -14.75 -37.39 20.04
CA ASP A 242 -14.07 -38.56 20.60
C ASP A 242 -12.65 -38.75 20.01
N GLU A 243 -11.94 -37.64 19.77
CA GLU A 243 -10.59 -37.63 19.19
C GLU A 243 -10.57 -38.32 17.79
N GLY A 244 -11.62 -38.15 16.99
CA GLY A 244 -11.73 -38.65 15.63
C GLY A 244 -12.06 -40.15 15.51
N ALA A 245 -12.58 -40.78 16.57
CA ALA A 245 -12.93 -42.20 16.54
C ALA A 245 -14.28 -42.44 15.84
N THR A 246 -15.25 -41.51 15.96
CA THR A 246 -16.52 -41.54 15.22
C THR A 246 -16.84 -40.16 14.64
N PHE A 247 -17.34 -40.14 13.40
CA PHE A 247 -17.70 -38.91 12.68
C PHE A 247 -19.16 -38.91 12.28
N GLN A 248 -19.91 -37.90 12.72
CA GLN A 248 -21.32 -37.70 12.39
C GLN A 248 -21.44 -36.69 11.24
N LYS A 249 -22.07 -37.09 10.12
CA LYS A 249 -22.27 -36.21 8.96
C LYS A 249 -23.46 -35.27 9.17
N HIS A 250 -23.25 -33.98 8.98
CA HIS A 250 -24.26 -32.94 9.01
C HIS A 250 -24.23 -32.13 7.69
N PRO A 251 -25.37 -31.90 7.01
CA PRO A 251 -25.42 -31.05 5.83
C PRO A 251 -25.31 -29.57 6.20
N VAL A 252 -24.75 -28.74 5.31
CA VAL A 252 -24.67 -27.28 5.49
C VAL A 252 -25.41 -26.58 4.35
N PRO A 253 -26.29 -25.59 4.63
CA PRO A 253 -27.07 -24.89 3.60
C PRO A 253 -26.31 -23.75 2.90
N PHE A 254 -24.97 -23.71 3.01
CA PHE A 254 -24.10 -22.66 2.48
C PHE A 254 -22.68 -23.20 2.21
N LEU A 255 -21.87 -22.42 1.49
CA LEU A 255 -20.47 -22.77 1.18
C LEU A 255 -19.52 -22.15 2.22
N VAL A 256 -18.99 -22.99 3.11
CA VAL A 256 -17.91 -22.67 4.06
C VAL A 256 -16.64 -22.29 3.29
N GLU A 257 -16.01 -21.19 3.68
CA GLU A 257 -14.64 -20.85 3.29
C GLU A 257 -13.67 -20.99 4.48
N THR A 258 -14.06 -20.53 5.69
CA THR A 258 -13.30 -20.78 6.92
C THR A 258 -14.17 -20.85 8.18
N LEU A 259 -13.68 -21.53 9.22
CA LEU A 259 -14.35 -21.71 10.52
C LEU A 259 -13.50 -21.10 11.66
N LEU A 260 -14.16 -20.44 12.62
CA LEU A 260 -13.50 -19.83 13.79
C LEU A 260 -14.19 -20.25 15.10
N PHE A 261 -13.54 -21.12 15.87
CA PHE A 261 -13.99 -21.53 17.21
C PHE A 261 -13.93 -20.40 18.23
N HIS A 262 -14.82 -20.41 19.22
CA HIS A 262 -14.75 -19.48 20.35
C HIS A 262 -13.56 -19.82 21.28
N PRO A 263 -12.72 -18.85 21.70
CA PRO A 263 -11.52 -19.11 22.48
C PRO A 263 -11.71 -19.78 23.85
N LYS A 264 -12.93 -19.79 24.42
CA LYS A 264 -13.23 -20.39 25.74
C LYS A 264 -14.42 -21.36 25.79
N GLU A 265 -15.18 -21.57 24.69
CA GLU A 265 -16.38 -22.44 24.72
C GLU A 265 -16.38 -23.45 23.58
N ALA A 266 -16.41 -24.73 23.93
CA ALA A 266 -16.10 -25.82 23.02
C ALA A 266 -17.22 -26.22 22.05
N ASP A 267 -18.35 -25.51 22.02
CA ASP A 267 -19.50 -25.77 21.12
C ASP A 267 -19.89 -24.54 20.28
N LYS A 268 -19.25 -23.39 20.53
CA LYS A 268 -19.45 -22.15 19.77
C LYS A 268 -18.46 -22.05 18.62
N VAL A 269 -18.97 -21.87 17.41
CA VAL A 269 -18.16 -21.72 16.19
C VAL A 269 -18.84 -20.79 15.19
N LEU A 270 -18.04 -19.94 14.55
CA LEU A 270 -18.44 -19.10 13.41
C LEU A 270 -18.04 -19.78 12.10
N ALA A 271 -18.82 -19.55 11.05
CA ALA A 271 -18.47 -19.91 9.68
C ALA A 271 -18.54 -18.66 8.79
N TYR A 272 -17.40 -18.31 8.16
CA TYR A 272 -17.36 -17.35 7.08
C TYR A 272 -17.56 -18.09 5.75
N THR A 273 -18.38 -17.52 4.86
CA THR A 273 -18.82 -18.16 3.63
C THR A 273 -18.33 -17.45 2.38
N LYS A 274 -18.24 -18.21 1.28
CA LYS A 274 -17.72 -17.71 0.00
C LYS A 274 -18.58 -16.60 -0.64
N ASP A 275 -19.81 -16.40 -0.18
CA ASP A 275 -20.69 -15.27 -0.53
C ASP A 275 -20.65 -14.12 0.51
N SER A 276 -19.54 -14.01 1.26
CA SER A 276 -19.27 -12.98 2.27
C SER A 276 -20.34 -12.84 3.35
N LYS A 277 -20.83 -13.98 3.85
CA LYS A 277 -21.75 -14.05 4.99
C LYS A 277 -21.07 -14.71 6.18
N LEU A 278 -21.58 -14.39 7.35
CA LEU A 278 -21.13 -14.90 8.63
C LEU A 278 -22.29 -15.64 9.29
N TYR A 279 -22.13 -16.96 9.48
CA TYR A 279 -23.05 -17.80 10.24
C TYR A 279 -22.46 -18.15 11.60
N VAL A 280 -23.33 -18.42 12.57
CA VAL A 280 -22.95 -18.87 13.91
C VAL A 280 -23.65 -20.17 14.27
N SER A 281 -22.92 -21.04 14.98
CA SER A 281 -23.45 -22.22 15.65
C SER A 281 -23.08 -22.20 17.13
N THR A 282 -23.97 -22.77 17.95
CA THR A 282 -23.79 -22.99 19.40
C THR A 282 -23.89 -24.48 19.77
N ASP A 283 -24.00 -25.36 18.77
CA ASP A 283 -24.15 -26.82 18.93
C ASP A 283 -23.11 -27.61 18.11
N LEU A 284 -21.89 -27.07 18.03
CA LEU A 284 -20.74 -27.64 17.29
C LEU A 284 -20.93 -27.70 15.76
N GLY A 285 -21.75 -26.82 15.18
CA GLY A 285 -21.99 -26.77 13.73
C GLY A 285 -23.09 -27.70 13.24
N LYS A 286 -23.96 -28.23 14.13
CA LYS A 286 -25.11 -29.07 13.76
C LYS A 286 -26.29 -28.25 13.25
N LYS A 287 -26.46 -27.04 13.79
CA LYS A 287 -27.39 -26.01 13.33
C LYS A 287 -26.65 -24.69 13.19
N TRP A 288 -27.09 -23.89 12.23
CA TRP A 288 -26.50 -22.61 11.89
C TRP A 288 -27.58 -21.52 11.85
N ALA A 289 -27.28 -20.36 12.41
CA ALA A 289 -28.05 -19.13 12.25
C ALA A 289 -27.22 -18.13 11.44
N LEU A 290 -27.85 -17.39 10.53
CA LEU A 290 -27.19 -16.28 9.84
C LEU A 290 -26.99 -15.14 10.85
N LEU A 291 -25.74 -14.72 11.04
CA LEU A 291 -25.39 -13.60 11.91
C LEU A 291 -25.32 -12.30 11.11
N HIS A 292 -24.60 -12.30 9.97
CA HIS A 292 -24.61 -11.15 9.05
C HIS A 292 -24.23 -11.48 7.60
N GLU A 293 -24.40 -10.49 6.71
CA GLU A 293 -24.08 -10.52 5.27
C GLU A 293 -23.16 -9.35 4.90
N ARG A 294 -22.39 -9.46 3.82
CA ARG A 294 -21.36 -8.49 3.41
C ARG A 294 -20.36 -8.21 4.54
N VAL A 295 -19.90 -9.27 5.18
CA VAL A 295 -18.80 -9.24 6.15
C VAL A 295 -17.49 -9.34 5.38
N THR A 296 -16.46 -8.57 5.75
CA THR A 296 -15.16 -8.68 5.09
C THR A 296 -14.38 -9.91 5.56
N LYS A 297 -13.60 -10.49 4.65
CA LYS A 297 -12.83 -11.72 4.90
C LYS A 297 -11.82 -11.51 6.02
N ASP A 298 -11.69 -12.49 6.91
CA ASP A 298 -10.73 -12.57 8.02
C ASP A 298 -10.75 -11.42 9.08
N HIS A 299 -11.54 -10.36 8.88
CA HIS A 299 -11.78 -9.27 9.85
C HIS A 299 -12.99 -9.53 10.77
N VAL A 300 -13.03 -10.73 11.36
CA VAL A 300 -14.07 -11.18 12.30
C VAL A 300 -13.44 -11.73 13.57
N PHE A 301 -13.82 -11.17 14.72
CA PHE A 301 -13.19 -11.47 16.01
C PHE A 301 -14.23 -11.82 17.08
N TRP A 302 -13.91 -12.79 17.93
CA TRP A 302 -14.66 -13.09 19.14
C TRP A 302 -14.34 -12.10 20.26
N ALA A 303 -15.27 -11.91 21.20
CA ALA A 303 -15.06 -11.16 22.43
C ALA A 303 -13.85 -11.68 23.24
N VAL A 304 -13.03 -10.77 23.76
CA VAL A 304 -11.85 -11.08 24.58
C VAL A 304 -12.27 -11.22 26.04
N SER A 305 -12.31 -12.46 26.51
CA SER A 305 -12.79 -12.82 27.85
C SER A 305 -11.92 -12.25 28.97
N GLY A 306 -12.49 -11.27 29.70
CA GLY A 306 -11.83 -10.48 30.74
C GLY A 306 -11.78 -8.99 30.42
N VAL A 307 -11.98 -8.62 29.15
CA VAL A 307 -12.06 -7.25 28.64
C VAL A 307 -13.49 -6.93 28.23
N ASP A 308 -14.09 -7.77 27.38
CA ASP A 308 -15.47 -7.65 26.94
C ASP A 308 -16.45 -8.14 28.01
N THR A 309 -17.53 -7.38 28.23
CA THR A 309 -18.53 -7.65 29.28
C THR A 309 -19.45 -8.83 29.00
N ASP A 310 -19.52 -9.28 27.74
CA ASP A 310 -20.30 -10.44 27.31
C ASP A 310 -19.48 -11.27 26.32
N PRO A 311 -19.11 -12.53 26.65
CA PRO A 311 -18.33 -13.40 25.77
C PRO A 311 -19.10 -13.85 24.52
N SER A 312 -20.39 -13.55 24.44
CA SER A 312 -21.26 -13.89 23.29
C SER A 312 -21.34 -12.76 22.25
N VAL A 313 -20.48 -11.75 22.35
CA VAL A 313 -20.30 -10.69 21.33
C VAL A 313 -19.34 -11.15 20.22
N VAL A 314 -19.68 -10.77 19.00
CA VAL A 314 -18.84 -10.90 17.81
C VAL A 314 -18.60 -9.51 17.24
N HIS A 315 -17.33 -9.21 16.98
CA HIS A 315 -16.84 -8.00 16.32
C HIS A 315 -16.64 -8.32 14.85
N MET A 316 -17.18 -7.49 13.95
CA MET A 316 -17.10 -7.71 12.50
C MET A 316 -16.98 -6.39 11.75
N GLU A 317 -16.18 -6.38 10.69
CA GLU A 317 -16.22 -5.35 9.67
C GLU A 317 -17.23 -5.75 8.59
N SER A 318 -18.02 -4.78 8.10
CA SER A 318 -19.10 -5.03 7.16
C SER A 318 -19.27 -3.90 6.15
N GLN A 319 -19.67 -4.24 4.94
CA GLN A 319 -19.99 -3.28 3.89
C GLN A 319 -21.46 -2.82 3.94
N ASP A 320 -21.64 -1.51 4.04
CA ASP A 320 -22.94 -0.85 3.93
C ASP A 320 -23.44 -0.77 2.48
N LEU A 321 -24.74 -0.49 2.31
CA LEU A 321 -25.40 -0.44 0.99
C LEU A 321 -24.80 0.60 0.03
N ASN A 322 -24.08 1.59 0.57
CA ASN A 322 -23.42 2.65 -0.20
C ASN A 322 -21.95 2.31 -0.56
N GLY A 323 -21.51 1.07 -0.33
CA GLY A 323 -20.16 0.58 -0.67
C GLY A 323 -19.05 0.87 0.35
N GLY A 324 -19.29 1.79 1.30
CA GLY A 324 -18.39 2.03 2.44
C GLY A 324 -18.43 0.91 3.49
N PHE A 325 -17.41 0.85 4.35
CA PHE A 325 -17.28 -0.17 5.40
C PHE A 325 -17.52 0.42 6.79
N GLY A 326 -18.01 -0.39 7.72
CA GLY A 326 -18.32 0.00 9.09
C GLY A 326 -17.99 -1.09 10.11
N TYR A 327 -17.56 -0.67 11.31
CA TYR A 327 -17.35 -1.57 12.44
C TYR A 327 -18.67 -1.88 13.14
N VAL A 328 -19.02 -3.17 13.21
CA VAL A 328 -20.25 -3.69 13.79
C VAL A 328 -19.94 -4.62 14.96
N THR A 329 -20.79 -4.55 15.99
CA THR A 329 -20.85 -5.54 17.06
C THR A 329 -22.27 -6.09 17.21
N CYS A 330 -22.38 -7.39 17.39
CA CYS A 330 -23.64 -8.13 17.58
C CYS A 330 -23.47 -9.22 18.63
N LYS A 331 -24.58 -9.70 19.19
CA LYS A 331 -24.59 -10.93 20.02
C LYS A 331 -24.96 -12.13 19.15
N ILE A 332 -24.40 -13.30 19.43
CA ILE A 332 -24.71 -14.54 18.68
C ILE A 332 -26.19 -14.96 18.75
N GLN A 333 -26.94 -14.50 19.76
CA GLN A 333 -28.37 -14.78 19.94
C GLN A 333 -29.28 -13.73 19.27
N ASP A 334 -28.76 -12.52 19.02
CA ASP A 334 -29.51 -11.40 18.45
C ASP A 334 -28.53 -10.45 17.74
N CYS A 335 -28.64 -10.42 16.40
CA CYS A 335 -28.01 -9.45 15.51
C CYS A 335 -29.08 -8.78 14.62
N SER A 336 -30.28 -8.58 15.15
CA SER A 336 -31.31 -7.76 14.51
C SER A 336 -30.82 -6.31 14.30
N ALA A 337 -31.45 -5.59 13.38
CA ALA A 337 -31.11 -4.19 13.10
C ALA A 337 -31.30 -3.25 14.31
N GLN A 338 -31.99 -3.68 15.37
CA GLN A 338 -32.20 -2.92 16.60
C GLN A 338 -31.21 -3.27 17.72
N SER A 339 -30.65 -4.48 17.72
CA SER A 339 -29.64 -4.92 18.70
C SER A 339 -28.20 -4.66 18.25
N ARG A 340 -28.00 -4.54 16.92
CA ARG A 340 -26.76 -4.07 16.30
C ARG A 340 -26.26 -2.78 16.96
N LYS A 341 -25.00 -2.79 17.38
CA LYS A 341 -24.25 -1.58 17.74
C LYS A 341 -23.14 -1.35 16.74
N SER A 342 -23.01 -0.11 16.25
CA SER A 342 -21.80 0.38 15.62
C SER A 342 -21.03 1.24 16.63
N PRO A 343 -19.90 0.77 17.19
CA PRO A 343 -19.13 1.54 18.17
C PRO A 343 -18.35 2.71 17.58
N PHE A 344 -18.32 2.86 16.25
CA PHE A 344 -17.64 3.95 15.55
C PHE A 344 -18.50 4.45 14.38
N ALA A 345 -19.03 5.66 14.50
CA ALA A 345 -20.10 6.18 13.63
C ALA A 345 -19.64 6.75 12.26
N ARG A 346 -18.36 6.62 11.90
CA ARG A 346 -17.81 7.04 10.60
C ARG A 346 -17.44 5.82 9.77
N PRO A 347 -17.48 5.90 8.42
CA PRO A 347 -16.96 4.83 7.59
C PRO A 347 -15.47 4.60 7.86
N ILE A 348 -15.05 3.35 7.72
CA ILE A 348 -13.66 2.90 7.82
C ILE A 348 -13.17 2.38 6.47
N ASP A 349 -11.86 2.24 6.34
CA ASP A 349 -11.22 1.66 5.17
C ASP A 349 -11.46 0.13 5.15
N GLN A 350 -11.41 -0.51 3.99
CA GLN A 350 -11.51 -1.98 3.90
C GLN A 350 -10.29 -2.64 4.56
N GLY A 351 -10.52 -3.74 5.29
CA GLY A 351 -9.47 -4.48 5.99
C GLY A 351 -8.91 -3.73 7.21
N SER A 352 -9.70 -2.84 7.79
CA SER A 352 -9.28 -1.94 8.85
C SER A 352 -9.43 -2.56 10.25
N LEU A 353 -10.45 -3.38 10.48
CA LEU A 353 -10.78 -3.79 11.85
C LEU A 353 -9.74 -4.77 12.39
N THR A 354 -9.12 -4.43 13.51
CA THR A 354 -8.31 -5.37 14.30
C THR A 354 -8.72 -5.31 15.77
N VAL A 355 -8.97 -6.48 16.37
CA VAL A 355 -9.31 -6.64 17.79
C VAL A 355 -8.28 -7.57 18.41
N GLN A 356 -7.46 -7.06 19.32
CA GLN A 356 -6.37 -7.81 19.92
C GLN A 356 -6.18 -7.39 21.39
N ASP A 357 -6.22 -8.36 22.30
CA ASP A 357 -6.12 -8.17 23.74
C ASP A 357 -7.08 -7.06 24.26
N ASP A 358 -6.57 -6.11 25.06
CA ASP A 358 -7.31 -4.96 25.57
C ASP A 358 -7.71 -3.95 24.47
N TYR A 359 -7.23 -4.08 23.23
CA TYR A 359 -7.29 -3.02 22.20
C TYR A 359 -8.24 -3.35 21.02
N VAL A 360 -8.72 -2.29 20.37
CA VAL A 360 -9.31 -2.30 19.01
C VAL A 360 -8.69 -1.16 18.22
N PHE A 361 -8.30 -1.38 16.96
CA PHE A 361 -7.81 -0.32 16.07
C PHE A 361 -8.68 -0.18 14.83
N LEU A 362 -8.78 1.06 14.33
CA LEU A 362 -9.49 1.44 13.10
C LEU A 362 -8.67 2.45 12.28
N LYS A 363 -8.88 2.46 10.97
CA LYS A 363 -8.29 3.30 9.94
C LYS A 363 -9.44 3.89 9.13
N ALA A 364 -9.52 5.22 9.06
CA ALA A 364 -10.55 5.92 8.30
C ALA A 364 -9.91 7.03 7.45
N THR A 365 -10.00 6.89 6.14
CA THR A 365 -9.52 7.87 5.17
C THR A 365 -10.51 9.02 5.02
N SER A 366 -10.03 10.23 5.26
CA SER A 366 -10.81 11.47 5.21
C SER A 366 -10.29 12.39 4.11
N ALA A 367 -10.69 12.09 2.86
CA ALA A 367 -10.47 12.84 1.61
C ALA A 367 -9.02 13.12 1.15
N ASN A 368 -8.11 13.42 2.08
CA ASN A 368 -6.70 13.78 1.81
C ASN A 368 -5.72 13.15 2.83
N ARG A 369 -6.21 12.60 3.95
CA ARG A 369 -5.38 11.90 4.95
C ARG A 369 -6.11 10.72 5.60
N THR A 370 -5.36 9.64 5.82
CA THR A 370 -5.71 8.54 6.74
C THR A 370 -5.70 9.04 8.18
N LYS A 371 -6.72 8.71 8.98
CA LYS A 371 -6.74 8.93 10.44
C LYS A 371 -6.88 7.56 11.12
N TYR A 372 -5.97 7.26 12.06
CA TYR A 372 -5.95 6.01 12.82
C TYR A 372 -6.55 6.23 14.22
N TYR A 373 -7.37 5.30 14.69
CA TYR A 373 -8.07 5.38 15.98
C TYR A 373 -7.83 4.11 16.79
N VAL A 374 -7.82 4.26 18.12
CA VAL A 374 -7.70 3.17 19.09
C VAL A 374 -8.84 3.22 20.10
N SER A 375 -9.34 2.07 20.53
CA SER A 375 -10.19 1.90 21.71
C SER A 375 -9.48 0.97 22.68
N TYR A 376 -9.21 1.46 23.89
CA TYR A 376 -8.66 0.67 25.00
C TYR A 376 -9.80 0.20 25.91
N ARG A 377 -9.82 -1.10 26.22
CA ARG A 377 -10.85 -1.79 27.02
C ARG A 377 -12.28 -1.50 26.57
N ARG A 378 -12.48 -1.38 25.25
CA ARG A 378 -13.76 -1.07 24.59
C ARG A 378 -14.39 0.26 25.02
N GLY A 379 -13.58 1.20 25.53
CA GLY A 379 -13.99 2.60 25.71
C GLY A 379 -14.11 3.36 24.39
N ASP A 380 -14.31 4.66 24.45
CA ASP A 380 -14.45 5.51 23.27
C ASP A 380 -13.20 5.50 22.37
N PHE A 381 -13.41 5.68 21.06
CA PHE A 381 -12.31 5.71 20.08
C PHE A 381 -11.56 7.05 20.11
N VAL A 382 -10.27 6.98 20.43
CA VAL A 382 -9.35 8.13 20.49
C VAL A 382 -8.46 8.14 19.23
N LEU A 383 -8.22 9.32 18.67
CA LEU A 383 -7.28 9.50 17.55
C LEU A 383 -5.83 9.21 18.02
N VAL A 384 -5.18 8.26 17.35
CA VAL A 384 -3.78 7.88 17.58
C VAL A 384 -2.84 9.07 17.34
N LYS A 385 -1.93 9.32 18.28
CA LYS A 385 -0.95 10.41 18.22
C LYS A 385 0.41 9.89 17.75
N LEU A 386 0.62 9.98 16.44
CA LEU A 386 1.92 9.84 15.75
C LEU A 386 2.60 11.23 15.59
N PRO A 387 3.88 11.31 15.19
CA PRO A 387 4.56 12.58 14.97
C PRO A 387 3.85 13.45 13.92
N LYS A 388 3.58 14.72 14.23
CA LYS A 388 2.65 15.57 13.43
C LYS A 388 3.04 15.77 11.96
N TYR A 389 4.33 15.62 11.63
CA TYR A 389 4.87 15.82 10.28
C TYR A 389 5.51 14.57 9.66
N ALA A 390 5.65 13.48 10.42
CA ALA A 390 6.00 12.17 9.87
C ALA A 390 4.70 11.50 9.39
N LEU A 391 4.28 11.82 8.17
CA LEU A 391 2.97 11.44 7.66
C LEU A 391 2.89 9.92 7.42
N PRO A 392 2.04 9.17 8.15
CA PRO A 392 1.93 7.73 7.95
C PRO A 392 1.20 7.42 6.64
N LYS A 393 1.83 6.66 5.76
CA LYS A 393 1.15 6.05 4.61
C LYS A 393 0.41 4.79 5.03
N ASP A 394 1.12 3.87 5.66
CA ASP A 394 0.57 2.59 6.11
C ASP A 394 1.16 2.16 7.46
N LEU A 395 0.45 1.27 8.15
CA LEU A 395 0.63 1.00 9.58
C LEU A 395 0.26 -0.44 9.90
N GLN A 396 1.15 -1.17 10.58
CA GLN A 396 0.95 -2.56 10.98
C GLN A 396 1.18 -2.74 12.49
N ILE A 397 0.22 -3.33 13.19
CA ILE A 397 0.36 -3.72 14.60
C ILE A 397 1.31 -4.93 14.68
N ILE A 398 2.34 -4.85 15.54
CA ILE A 398 3.38 -5.87 15.67
C ILE A 398 3.15 -6.78 16.89
N SER A 399 2.83 -6.18 18.05
CA SER A 399 2.55 -6.88 19.31
C SER A 399 1.78 -5.94 20.26
N THR A 400 0.85 -6.49 21.04
CA THR A 400 0.02 -5.78 22.04
C THR A 400 0.28 -6.26 23.48
N ASP A 401 1.31 -7.07 23.69
CA ASP A 401 1.59 -7.74 24.96
C ASP A 401 2.04 -6.77 26.08
N GLU A 402 1.71 -7.15 27.31
CA GLU A 402 2.00 -6.44 28.56
C GLU A 402 1.53 -4.97 28.60
N GLN A 403 0.30 -4.72 28.12
CA GLN A 403 -0.40 -3.43 28.26
C GLN A 403 0.28 -2.26 27.51
N GLN A 404 0.81 -2.53 26.30
CA GLN A 404 1.32 -1.51 25.38
C GLN A 404 1.19 -2.00 23.94
N VAL A 405 1.28 -1.09 22.97
CA VAL A 405 1.21 -1.39 21.54
C VAL A 405 2.56 -1.11 20.90
N PHE A 406 3.14 -2.13 20.27
CA PHE A 406 4.18 -1.97 19.26
C PHE A 406 3.55 -1.89 17.87
N VAL A 407 3.91 -0.84 17.13
CA VAL A 407 3.41 -0.59 15.78
C VAL A 407 4.56 -0.22 14.87
N ALA A 408 4.52 -0.72 13.63
CA ALA A 408 5.43 -0.32 12.57
C ALA A 408 4.70 0.62 11.61
N VAL A 409 5.35 1.73 11.23
CA VAL A 409 4.78 2.79 10.41
C VAL A 409 5.68 3.08 9.21
N GLN A 410 5.10 3.09 8.01
CA GLN A 410 5.77 3.57 6.79
C GLN A 410 5.50 5.07 6.63
N GLU A 411 6.49 5.89 6.96
CA GLU A 411 6.44 7.36 6.84
C GLU A 411 6.76 7.84 5.41
N TRP A 412 7.79 7.25 4.81
CA TRP A 412 8.26 7.60 3.47
C TRP A 412 7.93 6.48 2.48
N ASN A 413 7.85 6.80 1.18
CA ASN A 413 7.60 5.83 0.10
C ASN A 413 8.81 4.92 -0.21
N GLN A 414 9.60 4.56 0.80
CA GLN A 414 10.61 3.51 0.73
C GLN A 414 9.92 2.18 1.02
N VAL A 415 9.75 1.33 0.00
CA VAL A 415 8.96 0.08 0.10
C VAL A 415 9.55 -0.90 1.12
N ASP A 416 10.85 -0.81 1.35
CA ASP A 416 11.67 -1.78 2.08
C ASP A 416 11.83 -1.47 3.58
N THR A 417 11.38 -0.30 4.06
CA THR A 417 11.67 0.20 5.42
C THR A 417 10.44 0.74 6.16
N TYR A 418 10.37 0.43 7.46
CA TYR A 418 9.36 0.90 8.39
C TYR A 418 10.03 1.40 9.68
N ASN A 419 9.44 2.38 10.35
CA ASN A 419 9.87 2.84 11.66
C ASN A 419 9.01 2.20 12.76
N LEU A 420 9.65 1.67 13.81
CA LEU A 420 9.00 1.04 14.95
C LEU A 420 8.68 2.09 16.02
N TYR A 421 7.44 2.05 16.53
CA TYR A 421 6.92 2.94 17.55
C TYR A 421 6.29 2.14 18.72
N GLN A 422 6.35 2.71 19.93
CA GLN A 422 5.78 2.15 21.17
C GLN A 422 4.77 3.13 21.78
N SER A 423 3.60 2.64 22.16
CA SER A 423 2.55 3.45 22.79
C SER A 423 2.73 3.67 24.30
N ASP A 424 1.90 4.55 24.85
CA ASP A 424 1.49 4.51 26.26
C ASP A 424 0.49 3.36 26.51
N PRO A 425 0.11 3.02 27.76
CA PRO A 425 -0.78 1.89 28.02
C PRO A 425 -2.18 1.98 27.40
N ARG A 426 -2.62 3.18 26.99
CA ARG A 426 -3.89 3.38 26.27
C ARG A 426 -3.80 3.17 24.76
N GLY A 427 -2.60 2.96 24.20
CA GLY A 427 -2.41 2.78 22.76
C GLY A 427 -2.49 4.09 21.95
N VAL A 428 -2.34 5.25 22.60
CA VAL A 428 -2.59 6.58 22.02
C VAL A 428 -1.30 7.35 21.72
N HIS A 429 -0.35 7.39 22.65
CA HIS A 429 0.83 8.26 22.59
C HIS A 429 2.09 7.49 22.16
N TYR A 430 2.48 7.62 20.89
CA TYR A 430 3.58 6.84 20.31
C TYR A 430 4.92 7.59 20.33
N SER A 431 5.96 6.93 20.85
CA SER A 431 7.36 7.37 20.73
C SER A 431 8.11 6.47 19.75
N LEU A 432 9.11 7.02 19.05
CA LEU A 432 10.01 6.26 18.18
C LEU A 432 10.84 5.26 19.01
N VAL A 433 11.12 4.09 18.45
CA VAL A 433 11.82 2.95 19.09
C VAL A 433 13.01 2.48 18.27
N LEU A 434 12.81 2.29 16.96
CA LEU A 434 13.86 1.87 16.02
C LEU A 434 13.52 2.36 14.61
N GLU A 435 14.47 2.99 13.93
CA GLU A 435 14.32 3.45 12.55
C GLU A 435 14.67 2.35 11.54
N ASN A 436 14.10 2.42 10.33
CA ASN A 436 14.52 1.64 9.16
C ASN A 436 14.52 0.11 9.36
N VAL A 437 13.53 -0.44 10.07
CA VAL A 437 13.30 -1.89 10.17
C VAL A 437 12.94 -2.45 8.80
N ARG A 438 13.54 -3.58 8.43
CA ARG A 438 13.33 -4.25 7.14
C ARG A 438 11.87 -4.70 6.97
N SER A 439 11.32 -4.41 5.78
CA SER A 439 10.00 -4.83 5.30
C SER A 439 10.12 -5.62 3.99
N SER A 440 9.19 -6.54 3.75
CA SER A 440 8.96 -7.19 2.45
C SER A 440 7.47 -7.47 2.23
N ARG A 441 7.02 -7.52 0.98
CA ARG A 441 5.63 -7.88 0.60
C ARG A 441 5.65 -9.28 -0.02
N GLN A 442 5.19 -10.28 0.73
CA GLN A 442 5.25 -11.70 0.32
C GLN A 442 4.02 -12.15 -0.47
N ALA A 443 2.85 -11.63 -0.13
CA ALA A 443 1.61 -11.75 -0.89
C ALA A 443 1.06 -10.35 -1.18
N GLU A 444 0.12 -10.24 -2.10
CA GLU A 444 -0.37 -8.95 -2.61
C GLU A 444 -0.90 -8.02 -1.50
N GLU A 445 -1.54 -8.58 -0.46
CA GLU A 445 -2.07 -7.83 0.68
C GLU A 445 -1.16 -7.86 1.93
N SER A 446 -0.32 -8.89 2.12
CA SER A 446 0.43 -9.10 3.37
C SER A 446 1.88 -8.58 3.35
N VAL A 447 2.16 -7.57 4.17
CA VAL A 447 3.51 -7.10 4.50
C VAL A 447 4.07 -7.91 5.68
N VAL A 448 5.34 -8.29 5.58
CA VAL A 448 6.13 -8.94 6.64
C VAL A 448 7.24 -7.99 7.07
N ILE A 449 7.34 -7.74 8.37
CA ILE A 449 8.34 -6.85 8.98
C ILE A 449 9.27 -7.69 9.86
N ASP A 450 10.57 -7.51 9.69
CA ASP A 450 11.61 -8.45 10.15
C ASP A 450 12.02 -8.17 11.61
N ILE A 451 11.07 -8.41 12.52
CA ILE A 451 11.15 -8.22 13.97
C ILE A 451 10.62 -9.45 14.73
N LEU A 452 11.30 -9.87 15.79
CA LEU A 452 10.96 -11.06 16.57
C LEU A 452 10.96 -10.77 18.08
N GLU A 453 9.87 -11.12 18.76
CA GLU A 453 9.76 -11.11 20.22
C GLU A 453 10.24 -12.45 20.81
N VAL A 454 11.18 -12.41 21.74
CA VAL A 454 11.77 -13.62 22.35
C VAL A 454 10.84 -14.13 23.45
N ARG A 455 9.94 -15.04 23.08
CA ARG A 455 8.87 -15.57 23.95
C ARG A 455 9.36 -16.09 25.31
N GLY A 456 10.59 -16.60 25.39
CA GLY A 456 11.19 -17.12 26.63
C GLY A 456 11.55 -16.03 27.65
N VAL A 457 11.77 -14.78 27.25
CA VAL A 457 12.11 -13.68 28.16
C VAL A 457 11.40 -12.40 27.72
N LYS A 458 10.23 -12.13 28.33
CA LYS A 458 9.44 -10.93 28.03
C LYS A 458 10.23 -9.64 28.21
N GLY A 459 10.15 -8.78 27.19
CA GLY A 459 10.92 -7.54 27.05
C GLY A 459 12.13 -7.64 26.10
N VAL A 460 12.50 -8.83 25.64
CA VAL A 460 13.63 -9.04 24.70
C VAL A 460 13.12 -9.16 23.26
N PHE A 461 13.68 -8.35 22.35
CA PHE A 461 13.35 -8.35 20.92
C PHE A 461 14.61 -8.39 20.05
N LEU A 462 14.52 -9.01 18.87
CA LEU A 462 15.49 -8.88 17.78
C LEU A 462 14.84 -8.18 16.60
N ALA A 463 15.59 -7.35 15.87
CA ALA A 463 15.12 -6.70 14.64
C ALA A 463 16.26 -6.58 13.61
N ASN A 464 15.91 -6.66 12.33
CA ASN A 464 16.84 -6.39 11.22
C ASN A 464 16.62 -4.97 10.69
N GLN A 465 17.64 -4.12 10.81
CA GLN A 465 17.65 -2.76 10.30
C GLN A 465 18.26 -2.72 8.88
N LYS A 466 17.76 -1.86 7.99
CA LYS A 466 18.27 -1.69 6.62
C LYS A 466 18.73 -0.24 6.39
N VAL A 467 20.05 -0.01 6.34
CA VAL A 467 20.67 1.32 6.12
C VAL A 467 21.68 1.24 4.99
N ASP A 468 21.61 2.17 4.01
CA ASP A 468 22.49 2.21 2.83
C ASP A 468 22.61 0.88 2.06
N GLY A 469 21.53 0.08 2.07
CA GLY A 469 21.46 -1.25 1.45
C GLY A 469 22.07 -2.38 2.30
N LYS A 470 22.72 -2.08 3.42
CA LYS A 470 23.19 -3.08 4.40
C LYS A 470 22.04 -3.48 5.31
N VAL A 471 21.93 -4.78 5.61
CA VAL A 471 20.99 -5.30 6.63
C VAL A 471 21.80 -5.70 7.86
N THR A 472 21.46 -5.16 9.04
CA THR A 472 22.16 -5.45 10.31
C THR A 472 21.18 -5.88 11.40
N THR A 473 21.50 -7.00 12.07
CA THR A 473 20.69 -7.52 13.18
C THR A 473 21.05 -6.84 14.50
N LEU A 474 20.02 -6.40 15.20
CA LEU A 474 20.09 -5.77 16.52
C LEU A 474 19.26 -6.56 17.54
N ILE A 475 19.64 -6.47 18.81
CA ILE A 475 18.90 -7.01 19.96
C ILE A 475 18.66 -5.91 21.01
N THR A 476 17.53 -5.98 21.69
CA THR A 476 17.19 -5.13 22.83
C THR A 476 16.73 -5.99 24.01
N TYR A 477 17.15 -5.63 25.22
CA TYR A 477 16.74 -6.29 26.48
C TYR A 477 15.79 -5.41 27.32
N ASN A 478 15.68 -4.13 26.97
CA ASN A 478 14.90 -3.12 27.67
C ASN A 478 13.68 -2.66 26.85
N LYS A 479 13.07 -3.62 26.14
CA LYS A 479 11.81 -3.45 25.40
C LYS A 479 11.86 -2.34 24.33
N GLY A 480 13.00 -2.22 23.65
CA GLY A 480 13.21 -1.32 22.51
C GLY A 480 13.81 0.04 22.84
N ARG A 481 14.10 0.35 24.11
CA ARG A 481 14.67 1.65 24.52
C ARG A 481 16.11 1.85 24.03
N ASP A 482 16.93 0.80 24.05
CA ASP A 482 18.27 0.75 23.47
C ASP A 482 18.45 -0.55 22.69
N TRP A 483 19.27 -0.51 21.64
CA TRP A 483 19.53 -1.62 20.73
C TRP A 483 21.03 -1.77 20.52
N ASP A 484 21.53 -3.00 20.64
CA ASP A 484 22.93 -3.38 20.48
C ASP A 484 23.08 -4.42 19.36
N PHE A 485 24.28 -4.53 18.78
CA PHE A 485 24.60 -5.60 17.82
C PHE A 485 24.80 -6.96 18.52
N LEU A 486 24.52 -8.06 17.82
CA LEU A 486 24.80 -9.40 18.34
C LEU A 486 26.31 -9.66 18.42
N ARG A 487 26.77 -10.07 19.61
CA ARG A 487 28.17 -10.43 19.88
C ARG A 487 28.58 -11.66 19.04
N PRO A 488 29.66 -11.59 18.25
CA PRO A 488 30.13 -12.75 17.49
C PRO A 488 30.63 -13.88 18.41
N PRO A 489 30.50 -15.16 18.02
CA PRO A 489 31.06 -16.28 18.77
C PRO A 489 32.58 -16.28 18.63
N ASN A 490 33.32 -16.48 19.72
CA ASN A 490 34.79 -16.44 19.70
C ASN A 490 35.44 -17.56 18.85
N THR A 491 34.72 -18.65 18.59
CA THR A 491 35.23 -19.85 17.88
C THR A 491 34.20 -20.39 16.89
N ASP A 492 34.69 -20.93 15.77
CA ASP A 492 33.91 -21.71 14.81
C ASP A 492 33.56 -23.12 15.34
N MET A 493 32.80 -23.88 14.55
CA MET A 493 32.43 -25.28 14.84
C MET A 493 33.62 -26.23 15.03
N ASN A 494 34.81 -25.87 14.53
CA ASN A 494 36.04 -26.66 14.63
C ASN A 494 36.90 -26.24 15.84
N GLY A 495 36.43 -25.29 16.66
CA GLY A 495 37.15 -24.73 17.79
C GLY A 495 38.27 -23.75 17.40
N LYS A 496 38.32 -23.31 16.15
CA LYS A 496 39.29 -22.32 15.66
C LYS A 496 38.75 -20.91 15.97
N PRO A 497 39.59 -19.95 16.39
CA PRO A 497 39.14 -18.58 16.65
C PRO A 497 38.58 -17.92 15.38
N THR A 498 37.48 -17.19 15.52
CA THR A 498 36.88 -16.44 14.42
C THR A 498 37.60 -15.11 14.16
N ASN A 499 37.73 -14.72 12.90
CA ASN A 499 38.30 -13.42 12.52
C ASN A 499 37.33 -12.23 12.72
N CYS A 500 36.10 -12.46 13.18
CA CYS A 500 35.09 -11.44 13.38
C CYS A 500 35.26 -10.80 14.76
N GLN A 501 35.46 -9.48 14.83
CA GLN A 501 35.59 -8.70 16.06
C GLN A 501 34.87 -7.35 15.90
N PRO A 502 34.21 -6.82 16.94
CA PRO A 502 33.71 -5.46 16.95
C PRO A 502 34.86 -4.43 16.84
N PRO A 503 34.63 -3.23 16.27
CA PRO A 503 33.35 -2.71 15.79
C PRO A 503 33.00 -3.09 14.34
N ASP A 504 33.96 -3.61 13.56
CA ASP A 504 33.80 -3.79 12.11
C ASP A 504 32.99 -5.04 11.73
N CYS A 505 32.82 -6.00 12.65
CA CYS A 505 32.16 -7.28 12.39
C CYS A 505 31.34 -7.78 13.59
N HIS A 506 30.13 -8.24 13.31
CA HIS A 506 29.13 -8.73 14.26
C HIS A 506 28.45 -10.01 13.75
N LEU A 507 27.58 -10.60 14.57
CA LEU A 507 26.66 -11.67 14.14
C LEU A 507 25.37 -11.06 13.57
N HIS A 508 24.86 -11.64 12.49
CA HIS A 508 23.58 -11.28 11.88
C HIS A 508 22.75 -12.55 11.61
N LEU A 509 21.42 -12.45 11.70
CA LEU A 509 20.48 -13.57 11.63
C LEU A 509 19.30 -13.27 10.68
N HIS A 510 18.80 -14.30 10.01
CA HIS A 510 17.53 -14.27 9.28
C HIS A 510 16.38 -14.50 10.28
N LEU A 511 15.62 -13.44 10.62
CA LEU A 511 14.65 -13.49 11.73
C LEU A 511 13.31 -14.10 11.30
N ARG A 512 12.68 -13.55 10.25
CA ARG A 512 11.47 -14.08 9.59
C ARG A 512 11.62 -14.24 8.07
N TRP A 513 12.74 -13.81 7.48
CA TRP A 513 12.91 -13.72 6.04
C TRP A 513 14.27 -14.30 5.60
N ALA A 514 14.22 -15.44 4.92
CA ALA A 514 15.28 -15.86 4.01
C ALA A 514 15.10 -15.13 2.66
N ASP A 515 16.16 -14.52 2.16
CA ASP A 515 16.21 -14.01 0.78
C ASP A 515 16.34 -15.15 -0.25
N ASN A 516 16.81 -16.30 0.20
CA ASN A 516 16.93 -17.53 -0.53
C ASN A 516 15.57 -18.27 -0.56
N PRO A 517 14.84 -18.33 -1.69
CA PRO A 517 13.48 -18.89 -1.75
C PRO A 517 13.42 -20.43 -1.63
N TYR A 518 14.55 -21.07 -1.33
CA TYR A 518 14.68 -22.52 -1.20
C TYR A 518 14.85 -23.00 0.26
N VAL A 519 14.80 -22.09 1.24
CA VAL A 519 15.05 -22.37 2.68
C VAL A 519 14.11 -21.56 3.57
N SER A 520 14.01 -21.90 4.86
CA SER A 520 12.98 -21.42 5.78
C SER A 520 13.51 -20.51 6.90
N GLY A 521 14.53 -19.70 6.60
CA GLY A 521 15.32 -18.86 7.53
C GLY A 521 14.51 -18.07 8.57
N THR A 522 14.24 -18.75 9.69
CA THR A 522 13.42 -18.27 10.80
C THR A 522 14.15 -18.53 12.11
N VAL A 523 14.27 -17.53 12.98
CA VAL A 523 14.84 -17.75 14.32
C VAL A 523 13.82 -18.48 15.21
N HIS A 524 14.21 -19.65 15.70
CA HIS A 524 13.41 -20.46 16.60
C HIS A 524 13.58 -20.00 18.06
N THR A 525 12.47 -19.66 18.71
CA THR A 525 12.38 -19.43 20.16
C THR A 525 11.12 -20.09 20.73
N LYS A 526 11.12 -20.40 22.02
CA LYS A 526 9.96 -20.92 22.77
C LYS A 526 9.84 -20.20 24.11
N ASP A 527 8.61 -19.98 24.56
CA ASP A 527 8.23 -19.58 25.91
C ASP A 527 8.67 -20.61 26.97
N THR A 528 8.52 -21.89 26.64
CA THR A 528 8.94 -23.02 27.50
C THR A 528 10.46 -23.11 27.71
N ALA A 529 11.28 -22.46 26.89
CA ALA A 529 12.74 -22.60 26.87
C ALA A 529 13.46 -21.24 27.03
N PRO A 530 13.39 -20.58 28.21
CA PRO A 530 13.97 -19.26 28.42
C PRO A 530 15.48 -19.24 28.20
N GLY A 531 15.96 -18.22 27.49
CA GLY A 531 17.37 -18.04 27.14
C GLY A 531 17.87 -18.84 25.95
N LEU A 532 17.09 -19.80 25.43
CA LEU A 532 17.44 -20.54 24.21
C LEU A 532 16.90 -19.80 22.96
N ILE A 533 17.82 -19.42 22.07
CA ILE A 533 17.53 -18.83 20.76
C ILE A 533 18.45 -19.52 19.75
N MET A 534 17.90 -20.05 18.66
CA MET A 534 18.67 -20.73 17.60
C MET A 534 18.14 -20.34 16.21
N GLY A 535 19.02 -20.12 15.24
CA GLY A 535 18.62 -19.80 13.87
C GLY A 535 19.79 -19.63 12.90
N ALA A 536 19.45 -19.45 11.62
CA ALA A 536 20.39 -19.25 10.53
C ALA A 536 20.86 -17.79 10.42
N GLY A 537 22.10 -17.60 9.97
CA GLY A 537 22.70 -16.28 9.80
C GLY A 537 24.15 -16.33 9.33
N ASN A 538 24.86 -15.21 9.48
CA ASN A 538 26.27 -15.09 9.10
C ASN A 538 27.05 -14.16 10.04
N LEU A 539 28.38 -14.27 9.98
CA LEU A 539 29.30 -13.30 10.56
C LEU A 539 29.79 -12.32 9.49
N GLY A 540 29.76 -11.02 9.80
CA GLY A 540 30.15 -9.98 8.84
C GLY A 540 29.79 -8.57 9.33
N SER A 541 29.73 -7.63 8.38
CA SER A 541 29.25 -6.26 8.61
C SER A 541 27.82 -6.01 8.08
N GLN A 542 27.19 -7.07 7.55
CA GLN A 542 25.80 -7.14 7.11
C GLN A 542 25.36 -8.60 6.90
N LEU A 543 24.05 -8.80 6.82
CA LEU A 543 23.40 -10.03 6.37
C LEU A 543 23.69 -10.29 4.87
N ILE A 544 23.84 -11.57 4.48
CA ILE A 544 24.14 -12.00 3.10
C ILE A 544 23.42 -13.32 2.73
N GLU A 545 22.94 -13.42 1.50
CA GLU A 545 22.03 -14.48 1.02
C GLU A 545 22.69 -15.86 0.80
N TYR A 546 24.01 -15.89 0.63
CA TYR A 546 24.74 -17.05 0.10
C TYR A 546 25.60 -17.78 1.15
N LYS A 547 25.50 -17.43 2.43
CA LYS A 547 26.25 -18.08 3.50
C LYS A 547 25.40 -18.19 4.78
N GLU A 548 24.62 -19.25 4.84
CA GLU A 548 23.76 -19.59 5.98
C GLU A 548 24.50 -20.54 6.93
N GLU A 549 24.74 -20.10 8.17
CA GLU A 549 25.33 -20.88 9.27
C GLU A 549 24.38 -20.87 10.47
N MET A 550 24.24 -21.99 11.17
CA MET A 550 23.35 -22.09 12.34
C MET A 550 24.08 -21.66 13.61
N TYR A 551 23.51 -20.69 14.31
CA TYR A 551 24.01 -20.18 15.59
C TYR A 551 23.02 -20.44 16.73
N ILE A 552 23.54 -20.65 17.94
CA ILE A 552 22.76 -20.81 19.17
C ILE A 552 23.29 -19.92 20.29
N THR A 553 22.39 -19.40 21.11
CA THR A 553 22.67 -18.91 22.46
C THR A 553 21.82 -19.69 23.46
N SER A 554 22.36 -19.87 24.66
CA SER A 554 21.70 -20.52 25.79
C SER A 554 21.55 -19.57 27.00
N ASP A 555 21.83 -18.29 26.79
CA ASP A 555 21.87 -17.21 27.78
C ASP A 555 21.27 -15.91 27.20
N CYS A 556 20.20 -16.07 26.40
CA CYS A 556 19.36 -15.01 25.84
C CYS A 556 20.05 -14.00 24.90
N GLY A 557 21.22 -14.34 24.36
CA GLY A 557 21.98 -13.50 23.43
C GLY A 557 23.30 -12.97 23.97
N HIS A 558 23.65 -13.25 25.24
CA HIS A 558 24.92 -12.84 25.83
C HIS A 558 26.13 -13.59 25.23
N THR A 559 25.99 -14.91 25.02
CA THR A 559 27.01 -15.77 24.43
C THR A 559 26.44 -16.56 23.26
N TRP A 560 26.93 -16.27 22.05
CA TRP A 560 26.63 -17.04 20.85
C TRP A 560 27.66 -18.14 20.60
N ARG A 561 27.24 -19.22 19.94
CA ARG A 561 28.05 -20.34 19.47
C ARG A 561 27.62 -20.74 18.06
N GLN A 562 28.57 -21.03 17.17
CA GLN A 562 28.27 -21.65 15.87
C GLN A 562 28.05 -23.16 16.05
N VAL A 563 27.11 -23.74 15.31
CA VAL A 563 26.66 -25.13 15.48
C VAL A 563 26.71 -25.95 14.19
N PHE A 564 26.13 -25.43 13.10
CA PHE A 564 26.09 -26.10 11.81
C PHE A 564 26.44 -25.16 10.65
N GLU A 565 26.87 -25.77 9.55
CA GLU A 565 26.98 -25.18 8.21
C GLU A 565 25.73 -25.58 7.43
N GLU A 566 25.13 -24.63 6.71
CA GLU A 566 23.78 -24.70 6.10
C GLU A 566 22.62 -24.81 7.12
N GLU A 567 21.41 -24.41 6.70
CA GLU A 567 20.23 -24.38 7.55
C GLU A 567 19.79 -25.77 8.04
N HIS A 568 19.23 -25.82 9.25
CA HIS A 568 18.68 -27.03 9.87
C HIS A 568 17.35 -26.72 10.55
N HIS A 569 16.30 -27.50 10.24
CA HIS A 569 15.04 -27.53 10.97
C HIS A 569 15.30 -27.87 12.44
N VAL A 570 14.96 -26.96 13.36
CA VAL A 570 15.17 -27.14 14.82
C VAL A 570 13.86 -27.49 15.52
N LEU A 571 13.89 -28.49 16.41
CA LEU A 571 12.79 -28.79 17.33
C LEU A 571 13.29 -28.88 18.78
N TYR A 572 12.59 -28.19 19.69
CA TYR A 572 12.81 -28.28 21.13
C TYR A 572 11.85 -29.30 21.76
N LEU A 573 12.35 -30.13 22.67
CA LEU A 573 11.60 -31.11 23.46
C LEU A 573 11.92 -30.94 24.95
N ASP A 574 11.03 -31.38 25.84
CA ASP A 574 11.16 -31.27 27.32
C ASP A 574 11.59 -29.85 27.77
N HIS A 575 10.83 -28.82 27.39
CA HIS A 575 11.13 -27.41 27.69
C HIS A 575 12.56 -27.00 27.28
N GLY A 576 13.02 -27.44 26.10
CA GLY A 576 14.40 -27.27 25.64
C GLY A 576 15.44 -28.15 26.36
N GLY A 577 15.01 -29.26 26.96
CA GLY A 577 15.87 -30.30 27.55
C GLY A 577 16.50 -31.23 26.51
N VAL A 578 15.94 -31.33 25.32
CA VAL A 578 16.60 -31.91 24.13
C VAL A 578 16.37 -30.97 22.94
N ILE A 579 17.42 -30.75 22.15
CA ILE A 579 17.35 -30.01 20.88
C ILE A 579 17.58 -31.02 19.77
N ALA A 580 16.58 -31.21 18.90
CA ALA A 580 16.69 -32.01 17.68
C ALA A 580 16.93 -31.09 16.48
N ALA A 581 17.76 -31.54 15.54
CA ALA A 581 18.05 -30.82 14.30
C ALA A 581 18.17 -31.76 13.11
N ILE A 582 17.52 -31.41 12.00
CA ILE A 582 17.65 -32.08 10.69
C ILE A 582 18.02 -31.01 9.67
N LYS A 583 19.02 -31.27 8.82
CA LYS A 583 19.45 -30.35 7.77
C LYS A 583 18.29 -30.06 6.81
N ASP A 584 18.02 -28.79 6.53
CA ASP A 584 17.08 -28.44 5.46
C ASP A 584 17.79 -28.53 4.10
N THR A 585 17.25 -29.31 3.17
CA THR A 585 17.91 -29.55 1.87
C THR A 585 17.00 -30.28 0.88
N SER A 586 17.23 -30.03 -0.41
CA SER A 586 16.55 -30.71 -1.53
C SER A 586 17.06 -32.13 -1.82
N ILE A 587 17.88 -32.72 -0.92
CA ILE A 587 18.50 -34.04 -1.04
C ILE A 587 17.96 -34.98 0.05
N PRO A 588 17.48 -36.19 -0.27
CA PRO A 588 16.86 -37.06 0.73
C PRO A 588 17.91 -37.60 1.72
N LEU A 589 17.54 -37.62 3.00
CA LEU A 589 18.46 -37.90 4.11
C LEU A 589 17.86 -38.89 5.12
N LYS A 590 18.68 -39.37 6.04
CA LYS A 590 18.26 -40.27 7.13
C LYS A 590 18.95 -40.00 8.46
N VAL A 591 19.61 -38.84 8.55
CA VAL A 591 20.47 -38.46 9.67
C VAL A 591 19.77 -37.41 10.51
N LEU A 592 19.58 -37.73 11.78
CA LEU A 592 19.11 -36.83 12.82
C LEU A 592 20.30 -36.40 13.68
N ARG A 593 20.45 -35.10 13.92
CA ARG A 593 21.33 -34.56 14.96
C ARG A 593 20.51 -34.26 16.20
N PHE A 594 21.09 -34.44 17.38
CA PHE A 594 20.47 -33.97 18.62
C PHE A 594 21.51 -33.63 19.69
N SER A 595 21.16 -32.68 20.57
CA SER A 595 21.92 -32.26 21.75
C SER A 595 21.05 -32.40 23.00
N VAL A 596 21.68 -32.74 24.12
CA VAL A 596 21.06 -32.90 25.46
C VAL A 596 21.57 -31.87 26.47
N ASP A 597 22.42 -30.96 25.99
CA ASP A 597 23.26 -30.02 26.72
C ASP A 597 23.25 -28.65 26.03
N GLU A 598 22.07 -28.18 25.62
CA GLU A 598 21.85 -26.81 25.11
C GLU A 598 22.75 -26.44 23.91
N GLY A 599 22.95 -27.41 23.02
CA GLY A 599 23.75 -27.25 21.80
C GLY A 599 25.26 -27.32 22.00
N HIS A 600 25.77 -27.67 23.20
CA HIS A 600 27.20 -27.82 23.45
C HIS A 600 27.81 -29.07 22.77
N THR A 601 27.14 -30.22 22.81
CA THR A 601 27.58 -31.45 22.12
C THR A 601 26.45 -32.09 21.33
N TRP A 602 26.79 -32.55 20.12
CA TRP A 602 25.81 -33.07 19.16
C TRP A 602 26.07 -34.54 18.83
N SER A 603 25.09 -35.37 19.16
CA SER A 603 25.02 -36.77 18.77
C SER A 603 24.33 -36.93 17.42
N THR A 604 24.59 -38.06 16.76
CA THR A 604 24.12 -38.37 15.41
C THR A 604 23.46 -39.73 15.40
N HIS A 605 22.24 -39.82 14.86
CA HIS A 605 21.44 -41.04 14.82
C HIS A 605 20.80 -41.22 13.43
N ASN A 606 20.71 -42.47 12.96
CA ASN A 606 20.03 -42.81 11.71
C ASN A 606 18.56 -43.12 12.00
N PHE A 607 17.67 -42.13 11.87
CA PHE A 607 16.29 -42.25 12.34
C PHE A 607 15.44 -43.24 11.52
N THR A 608 15.77 -43.41 10.24
CA THR A 608 15.16 -44.41 9.32
C THR A 608 16.25 -45.14 8.53
N SER A 609 15.91 -46.29 7.93
CA SER A 609 16.81 -47.06 7.06
C SER A 609 17.01 -46.40 5.69
N THR A 610 15.95 -45.81 5.17
CA THR A 610 15.80 -45.27 3.81
C THR A 610 16.06 -43.77 3.83
N SER A 611 16.57 -43.19 2.75
CA SER A 611 16.67 -41.73 2.63
C SER A 611 15.29 -41.13 2.32
N VAL A 612 14.85 -40.16 3.13
CA VAL A 612 13.54 -39.49 3.06
C VAL A 612 13.76 -37.99 2.82
N PHE A 613 12.93 -37.38 1.97
CA PHE A 613 12.80 -35.93 1.90
C PHE A 613 11.94 -35.48 3.08
N VAL A 614 12.50 -34.69 4.00
CA VAL A 614 11.80 -34.27 5.22
C VAL A 614 10.98 -33.02 4.92
N ASP A 615 9.67 -33.13 5.04
CA ASP A 615 8.74 -32.00 4.83
C ASP A 615 8.43 -31.27 6.15
N GLY A 616 8.64 -31.90 7.31
CA GLY A 616 8.55 -31.20 8.60
C GLY A 616 8.80 -32.03 9.87
N LEU A 617 8.78 -31.32 11.00
CA LEU A 617 8.99 -31.82 12.36
C LEU A 617 7.83 -31.40 13.28
N LEU A 618 7.41 -32.29 14.18
CA LEU A 618 6.39 -32.01 15.20
C LEU A 618 6.76 -32.60 16.56
N SER A 619 6.51 -31.82 17.62
CA SER A 619 6.45 -32.25 19.03
C SER A 619 5.02 -32.63 19.43
N GLU A 620 4.86 -33.30 20.58
CA GLU A 620 3.57 -33.45 21.25
C GLU A 620 3.13 -32.09 21.86
N PRO A 621 1.84 -31.70 21.80
CA PRO A 621 1.36 -30.41 22.31
C PRO A 621 1.71 -30.17 23.78
N GLY A 622 2.34 -29.02 24.03
CA GLY A 622 2.86 -28.60 25.35
C GLY A 622 4.38 -28.53 25.41
N ASP A 623 5.09 -29.19 24.50
CA ASP A 623 6.57 -29.32 24.49
C ASP A 623 7.16 -29.92 25.79
N GLU A 624 6.32 -30.53 26.63
CA GLU A 624 6.67 -31.17 27.92
C GLU A 624 7.30 -32.55 27.73
N THR A 625 7.14 -33.17 26.55
CA THR A 625 7.48 -34.58 26.31
C THR A 625 8.67 -34.75 25.37
N LEU A 626 9.14 -36.00 25.27
CA LEU A 626 10.33 -36.42 24.55
C LEU A 626 9.99 -37.26 23.29
N VAL A 627 8.78 -37.07 22.76
CA VAL A 627 8.31 -37.71 21.52
C VAL A 627 8.32 -36.68 20.38
N MET A 628 9.05 -37.00 19.32
CA MET A 628 9.08 -36.25 18.06
C MET A 628 8.48 -37.09 16.94
N THR A 629 7.80 -36.44 16.00
CA THR A 629 7.41 -37.04 14.71
C THR A 629 8.10 -36.27 13.59
N VAL A 630 8.92 -36.97 12.81
CA VAL A 630 9.41 -36.51 11.50
C VAL A 630 8.40 -36.98 10.46
N PHE A 631 8.04 -36.16 9.48
CA PHE A 631 7.22 -36.59 8.35
C PHE A 631 7.81 -36.12 7.02
N GLY A 632 7.57 -36.90 5.97
CA GLY A 632 8.17 -36.67 4.67
C GLY A 632 7.73 -37.67 3.61
N HIS A 633 8.43 -37.65 2.48
CA HIS A 633 8.21 -38.57 1.37
C HIS A 633 9.51 -39.26 0.93
N ILE A 634 9.43 -40.54 0.51
CA ILE A 634 10.62 -41.32 0.10
C ILE A 634 11.13 -40.86 -1.29
N SER A 635 10.22 -40.40 -2.15
CA SER A 635 10.51 -39.70 -3.41
C SER A 635 9.28 -38.92 -3.87
N PHE A 636 9.43 -37.98 -4.81
CA PHE A 636 8.36 -37.11 -5.34
C PHE A 636 7.16 -37.84 -5.99
N ARG A 637 7.12 -39.19 -5.97
CA ARG A 637 6.01 -40.05 -6.42
C ARG A 637 5.80 -41.28 -5.52
N SER A 638 6.21 -41.20 -4.26
CA SER A 638 6.06 -42.28 -3.27
C SER A 638 4.95 -41.96 -2.25
N ASP A 639 4.48 -42.98 -1.54
CA ASP A 639 3.69 -42.81 -0.32
C ASP A 639 4.48 -41.99 0.74
N TRP A 640 3.74 -41.31 1.63
CA TRP A 640 4.29 -40.57 2.77
C TRP A 640 4.89 -41.51 3.83
N GLU A 641 6.06 -41.18 4.37
CA GLU A 641 6.69 -41.86 5.52
C GLU A 641 6.67 -40.93 6.74
N LEU A 642 6.19 -41.44 7.87
CA LEU A 642 6.30 -40.78 9.17
C LEU A 642 7.22 -41.60 10.07
N VAL A 643 8.11 -40.93 10.80
CA VAL A 643 9.04 -41.55 11.74
C VAL A 643 8.87 -40.94 13.12
N LYS A 644 8.30 -41.74 14.03
CA LYS A 644 8.29 -41.45 15.46
C LYS A 644 9.69 -41.65 16.02
N VAL A 645 10.16 -40.70 16.84
CA VAL A 645 11.40 -40.78 17.59
C VAL A 645 11.10 -40.51 19.07
N ASP A 646 11.49 -41.43 19.94
CA ASP A 646 11.23 -41.40 21.39
C ASP A 646 12.54 -41.38 22.16
N PHE A 647 12.84 -40.24 22.81
CA PHE A 647 14.05 -40.04 23.61
C PHE A 647 13.88 -40.47 25.08
N ARG A 648 12.67 -40.84 25.53
CA ARG A 648 12.40 -41.23 26.93
C ARG A 648 13.29 -42.36 27.47
N PRO A 649 13.73 -43.37 26.68
CA PRO A 649 14.64 -44.42 27.19
C PRO A 649 15.99 -43.87 27.68
N SER A 650 16.42 -42.69 27.20
CA SER A 650 17.65 -42.03 27.67
C SER A 650 17.44 -41.14 28.89
N PHE A 651 16.19 -40.81 29.24
CA PHE A 651 15.81 -39.97 30.38
C PHE A 651 14.75 -40.68 31.25
N PRO A 652 15.09 -41.81 31.90
CA PRO A 652 14.13 -42.62 32.67
C PRO A 652 13.77 -42.03 34.04
N LYS A 653 14.26 -40.84 34.39
CA LYS A 653 14.04 -40.17 35.67
C LYS A 653 13.42 -38.78 35.47
N GLN A 654 12.50 -38.41 36.35
CA GLN A 654 12.06 -37.04 36.54
C GLN A 654 13.16 -36.24 37.26
N CYS A 655 13.38 -34.97 36.90
CA CYS A 655 14.34 -34.11 37.61
C CYS A 655 13.85 -33.75 39.01
N GLY A 656 14.76 -33.75 39.99
CA GLY A 656 14.58 -33.11 41.29
C GLY A 656 15.13 -31.69 41.33
N GLU A 657 14.91 -30.97 42.43
CA GLU A 657 15.42 -29.61 42.63
C GLU A 657 16.95 -29.52 42.48
N ASP A 658 17.66 -30.52 43.00
CA ASP A 658 19.13 -30.62 42.94
C ASP A 658 19.69 -30.91 41.53
N ASP A 659 18.87 -31.27 40.54
CA ASP A 659 19.32 -31.48 39.16
C ASP A 659 19.52 -30.16 38.39
N TYR A 660 19.11 -29.03 38.98
CA TYR A 660 19.23 -27.70 38.39
C TYR A 660 20.39 -26.88 38.96
N SER A 661 20.86 -25.94 38.15
CA SER A 661 21.73 -24.83 38.53
C SER A 661 21.04 -23.50 38.22
N SER A 662 21.24 -22.50 39.06
CA SER A 662 20.80 -21.12 38.80
C SER A 662 21.62 -20.49 37.68
N TRP A 663 20.94 -19.77 36.78
CA TRP A 663 21.51 -18.85 35.81
C TRP A 663 20.84 -17.49 35.99
N ASP A 664 21.62 -16.49 36.37
CA ASP A 664 21.14 -15.12 36.50
C ASP A 664 21.16 -14.44 35.13
N LEU A 665 20.03 -13.86 34.74
CA LEU A 665 19.90 -13.12 33.49
C LEU A 665 20.76 -11.84 33.55
N THR A 666 21.49 -11.59 32.46
CA THR A 666 22.29 -10.37 32.24
C THR A 666 22.08 -9.85 30.83
N ASP A 667 22.29 -8.54 30.65
CA ASP A 667 22.39 -7.93 29.32
C ASP A 667 23.81 -8.07 28.75
N LEU A 668 24.11 -7.45 27.61
CA LEU A 668 25.44 -7.49 27.00
C LEU A 668 26.52 -6.78 27.83
N GLN A 669 26.14 -5.82 28.70
CA GLN A 669 27.04 -5.06 29.57
C GLN A 669 27.31 -5.77 30.90
N GLY A 670 26.48 -6.77 31.25
CA GLY A 670 26.55 -7.51 32.51
C GLY A 670 25.70 -6.94 33.64
N ASP A 671 24.74 -6.05 33.36
CA ASP A 671 23.76 -5.63 34.37
C ASP A 671 22.69 -6.70 34.56
N HIS A 672 22.30 -6.90 35.81
CA HIS A 672 21.25 -7.83 36.22
C HIS A 672 19.88 -7.14 36.35
N CYS A 673 19.80 -5.81 36.38
CA CYS A 673 18.56 -5.06 36.64
C CYS A 673 17.67 -4.84 35.40
N ILE A 674 17.49 -5.87 34.57
CA ILE A 674 16.70 -5.79 33.33
C ILE A 674 15.21 -5.55 33.65
N MET A 675 14.62 -4.54 33.01
CA MET A 675 13.22 -4.14 33.22
C MET A 675 12.86 -3.90 34.71
N GLY A 676 13.86 -3.44 35.49
CA GLY A 676 13.72 -3.20 36.92
C GLY A 676 13.77 -4.45 37.80
N GLN A 677 14.20 -5.61 37.28
CA GLN A 677 14.23 -6.87 38.01
C GLN A 677 15.51 -7.68 37.77
N GLN A 678 16.10 -8.20 38.86
CA GLN A 678 17.05 -9.31 38.79
C GLN A 678 16.25 -10.62 38.65
N ARG A 679 16.40 -11.28 37.50
CA ARG A 679 15.70 -12.53 37.17
C ARG A 679 16.70 -13.68 37.14
N SER A 680 16.44 -14.74 37.91
CA SER A 680 17.25 -15.97 37.94
C SER A 680 16.41 -17.15 37.47
N PHE A 681 16.99 -17.98 36.60
CA PHE A 681 16.33 -19.13 35.96
C PHE A 681 17.02 -20.46 36.29
N ARG A 682 16.27 -21.57 36.16
CA ARG A 682 16.77 -22.94 36.31
C ARG A 682 17.28 -23.49 34.99
N LYS A 683 18.54 -23.94 34.96
CA LYS A 683 19.13 -24.71 33.87
C LYS A 683 19.45 -26.13 34.35
N ARG A 684 19.23 -27.16 33.53
CA ARG A 684 19.53 -28.55 33.92
C ARG A 684 21.05 -28.75 33.91
N LYS A 685 21.61 -29.34 34.96
CA LYS A 685 23.04 -29.67 35.02
C LYS A 685 23.40 -30.64 33.89
N SER A 686 24.49 -30.38 33.17
CA SER A 686 24.98 -31.23 32.07
C SER A 686 25.31 -32.67 32.50
N THR A 687 25.57 -32.87 33.79
CA THR A 687 25.79 -34.18 34.42
C THR A 687 24.51 -34.91 34.84
N SER A 688 23.33 -34.30 34.73
CA SER A 688 22.05 -34.95 35.08
C SER A 688 21.19 -35.25 33.86
N TRP A 689 20.81 -36.53 33.74
CA TRP A 689 19.99 -37.07 32.66
C TRP A 689 18.59 -37.36 33.20
N CYS A 690 17.79 -36.30 33.28
CA CYS A 690 16.42 -36.30 33.77
C CYS A 690 15.49 -35.44 32.90
N VAL A 691 14.19 -35.77 32.93
CA VAL A 691 13.11 -35.02 32.27
C VAL A 691 12.70 -33.84 33.16
N LYS A 692 12.62 -32.62 32.60
CA LYS A 692 12.15 -31.43 33.33
C LYS A 692 10.66 -31.55 33.61
N GLY A 693 9.87 -31.89 32.59
CA GLY A 693 8.44 -32.23 32.71
C GLY A 693 7.52 -31.09 33.19
N LYS A 694 6.24 -31.43 33.30
CA LYS A 694 5.10 -30.49 33.42
C LYS A 694 5.18 -29.46 34.55
N SER A 695 5.77 -29.83 35.69
CA SER A 695 5.90 -28.97 36.86
C SER A 695 7.13 -28.06 36.81
N PHE A 696 7.84 -28.00 35.68
CA PHE A 696 9.04 -27.19 35.52
C PHE A 696 8.72 -25.68 35.50
N THR A 697 8.81 -25.05 36.67
CA THR A 697 8.88 -23.59 36.78
C THR A 697 10.30 -23.13 36.47
N SER A 698 10.49 -22.50 35.30
CA SER A 698 11.82 -22.04 34.87
C SER A 698 12.37 -20.88 35.69
N ALA A 699 11.51 -19.94 36.12
CA ALA A 699 11.89 -18.81 36.97
C ALA A 699 12.12 -19.28 38.42
N LEU A 700 13.33 -19.02 38.94
CA LEU A 700 13.81 -19.46 40.25
C LEU A 700 13.66 -18.35 41.30
N THR A 701 13.95 -17.10 40.92
CA THR A 701 13.86 -15.92 41.79
C THR A 701 13.69 -14.67 40.95
N SER A 702 12.84 -13.75 41.40
CA SER A 702 12.78 -12.37 40.91
C SER A 702 12.99 -11.41 42.09
N ARG A 703 13.88 -10.43 41.94
CA ARG A 703 14.11 -9.36 42.93
C ARG A 703 13.97 -8.01 42.24
N VAL A 704 13.22 -7.10 42.86
CA VAL A 704 13.02 -5.75 42.33
C VAL A 704 14.28 -4.90 42.53
N CYS A 705 14.67 -4.16 41.49
CA CYS A 705 15.72 -3.15 41.55
C CYS A 705 15.14 -1.76 41.86
N LYS A 706 15.97 -0.85 42.37
CA LYS A 706 15.62 0.58 42.40
C LYS A 706 15.67 1.17 40.99
N CYS A 707 14.75 2.07 40.64
CA CYS A 707 14.75 2.67 39.31
C CYS A 707 15.98 3.55 39.11
N ARG A 708 16.50 3.51 37.89
CA ARG A 708 17.60 4.32 37.37
C ARG A 708 17.12 5.02 36.10
N ASP A 709 17.94 5.91 35.55
CA ASP A 709 17.70 6.55 34.25
C ASP A 709 17.45 5.53 33.13
N SER A 710 17.99 4.30 33.24
CA SER A 710 17.75 3.16 32.33
C SER A 710 16.30 2.69 32.25
N ASP A 711 15.47 2.98 33.26
CA ASP A 711 14.08 2.51 33.37
C ASP A 711 13.05 3.50 32.77
N PHE A 712 13.51 4.61 32.18
CA PHE A 712 12.69 5.65 31.57
C PHE A 712 13.06 5.89 30.10
N LEU A 713 12.06 5.98 29.22
CA LEU A 713 12.20 6.37 27.81
C LEU A 713 11.60 7.76 27.56
N CYS A 714 11.81 8.30 26.36
CA CYS A 714 11.17 9.55 25.94
C CYS A 714 9.67 9.36 25.69
N ASP A 715 8.91 10.42 25.94
CA ASP A 715 7.46 10.47 25.73
C ASP A 715 7.09 11.11 24.38
N TYR A 716 5.80 11.14 24.04
CA TYR A 716 5.31 11.72 22.78
C TYR A 716 5.81 13.15 22.53
N GLY A 717 6.47 13.36 21.40
CA GLY A 717 7.04 14.67 21.03
C GLY A 717 8.44 14.95 21.60
N PHE A 718 9.09 13.97 22.22
CA PHE A 718 10.45 14.08 22.74
C PHE A 718 11.38 13.02 22.14
N GLU A 719 12.60 13.43 21.82
CA GLU A 719 13.65 12.60 21.20
C GLU A 719 14.95 12.70 22.03
N ARG A 720 15.82 11.69 21.90
CA ARG A 720 17.17 11.70 22.49
C ARG A 720 18.08 12.58 21.63
N LEU A 721 18.87 13.47 22.22
CA LEU A 721 19.88 14.20 21.45
C LEU A 721 20.93 13.24 20.85
N PRO A 722 21.35 13.41 19.59
CA PRO A 722 22.45 12.64 19.01
C PRO A 722 23.74 12.78 19.82
N SER A 723 24.37 11.65 20.14
CA SER A 723 25.48 11.60 21.10
C SER A 723 26.81 12.06 20.50
N SER A 724 27.11 13.35 20.69
CA SER A 724 28.49 13.71 21.06
C SER A 724 28.71 13.30 22.52
N GLU A 725 29.89 12.74 22.80
CA GLU A 725 30.20 11.88 23.95
C GLU A 725 29.63 12.31 25.33
N SER A 726 29.20 11.32 26.11
CA SER A 726 28.92 11.39 27.58
C SER A 726 27.74 12.24 28.08
N ALA A 727 26.98 12.91 27.22
CA ALA A 727 25.71 13.52 27.63
C ALA A 727 24.64 12.43 27.85
N ALA A 728 24.39 12.05 29.12
CA ALA A 728 23.42 11.02 29.51
C ALA A 728 22.01 11.26 28.92
N ASN A 729 21.27 10.17 28.66
CA ASN A 729 19.98 10.09 27.96
C ASN A 729 18.97 11.20 28.32
N LYS A 730 19.08 12.35 27.66
CA LYS A 730 18.17 13.48 27.82
C LYS A 730 17.16 13.53 26.69
N CYS A 731 15.91 13.41 27.05
CA CYS A 731 14.76 13.60 26.18
C CYS A 731 14.51 15.10 26.03
N SER A 732 14.58 15.61 24.80
CA SER A 732 14.29 17.02 24.46
C SER A 732 13.06 17.10 23.57
N ALA A 733 12.19 18.08 23.82
CA ALA A 733 11.04 18.33 22.95
C ALA A 733 11.54 18.67 21.54
N ASN A 734 11.01 17.98 20.54
CA ASN A 734 11.36 18.22 19.15
C ASN A 734 10.68 19.51 18.63
N PHE A 735 11.10 19.99 17.46
CA PHE A 735 10.67 21.29 16.93
C PHE A 735 9.16 21.41 16.63
N TRP A 736 8.43 20.29 16.56
CA TRP A 736 7.00 20.25 16.20
C TRP A 736 6.07 20.04 17.40
N PHE A 737 6.63 19.71 18.57
CA PHE A 737 5.89 19.53 19.81
C PHE A 737 6.23 20.62 20.84
N ASN A 738 5.24 21.00 21.66
CA ASN A 738 5.44 21.91 22.79
C ASN A 738 4.62 21.36 23.98
N PRO A 739 5.25 20.99 25.11
CA PRO A 739 4.54 20.42 26.26
C PRO A 739 3.56 21.40 26.94
N LEU A 740 3.65 22.70 26.64
CA LEU A 740 2.69 23.72 27.10
C LEU A 740 1.42 23.78 26.22
N SER A 741 1.41 23.15 25.04
CA SER A 741 0.20 23.13 24.20
C SER A 741 -0.87 22.20 24.78
N PRO A 742 -2.14 22.62 24.84
CA PRO A 742 -3.23 21.75 25.30
C PRO A 742 -3.50 20.62 24.28
N PRO A 743 -4.03 19.47 24.73
CA PRO A 743 -4.54 18.44 23.83
C PRO A 743 -5.74 18.96 23.01
N ASP A 744 -5.98 18.34 21.86
CA ASP A 744 -6.98 18.81 20.88
C ASP A 744 -8.40 18.88 21.48
N ASP A 745 -8.73 17.94 22.38
CA ASP A 745 -10.05 17.78 23.01
C ASP A 745 -10.13 18.34 24.46
N CYS A 746 -9.32 19.35 24.81
CA CYS A 746 -9.31 19.94 26.16
C CYS A 746 -10.55 20.82 26.42
N ALA A 747 -11.55 20.31 27.15
CA ALA A 747 -12.75 21.07 27.50
C ALA A 747 -12.57 21.93 28.76
N LEU A 748 -13.24 23.09 28.83
CA LEU A 748 -13.17 23.98 29.99
C LEU A 748 -13.57 23.29 31.30
N GLY A 749 -12.84 23.59 32.37
CA GLY A 749 -13.03 22.99 33.70
C GLY A 749 -12.36 21.62 33.88
N GLN A 750 -11.87 20.98 32.81
CA GLN A 750 -10.99 19.82 32.92
C GLN A 750 -9.53 20.24 33.18
N THR A 751 -8.72 19.27 33.61
CA THR A 751 -7.26 19.41 33.77
C THR A 751 -6.53 18.40 32.90
N TYR A 752 -5.50 18.84 32.19
CA TYR A 752 -4.60 17.96 31.43
C TYR A 752 -3.23 17.87 32.12
N THR A 753 -2.58 16.72 31.99
CA THR A 753 -1.25 16.46 32.52
C THR A 753 -0.20 16.74 31.46
N SER A 754 0.58 17.81 31.60
CA SER A 754 1.74 18.05 30.72
C SER A 754 2.88 17.11 31.07
N SER A 755 3.40 16.37 30.09
CA SER A 755 4.58 15.53 30.26
C SER A 755 5.87 16.37 30.26
N PHE A 756 6.79 16.03 31.15
CA PHE A 756 8.16 16.56 31.14
C PHE A 756 9.07 15.88 30.10
N GLY A 757 8.53 14.94 29.31
CA GLY A 757 9.23 14.28 28.21
C GLY A 757 9.82 12.92 28.52
N TYR A 758 9.61 12.42 29.73
CA TYR A 758 10.06 11.11 30.18
C TYR A 758 8.86 10.29 30.67
N ARG A 759 8.84 9.01 30.34
CA ARG A 759 7.89 8.04 30.87
C ARG A 759 8.62 6.77 31.30
N LYS A 760 8.18 6.14 32.38
CA LYS A 760 8.69 4.83 32.79
C LYS A 760 8.42 3.82 31.66
N VAL A 761 9.36 2.93 31.36
CA VAL A 761 9.12 1.84 30.41
C VAL A 761 7.92 1.02 30.90
N VAL A 762 6.90 0.83 30.05
CA VAL A 762 5.70 0.07 30.41
C VAL A 762 6.10 -1.37 30.75
N SER A 763 5.41 -2.00 31.70
CA SER A 763 5.76 -3.27 32.37
C SER A 763 7.05 -3.30 33.22
N ASN A 764 7.83 -2.21 33.30
CA ASN A 764 9.01 -2.16 34.17
C ASN A 764 8.63 -2.10 35.66
N MET A 765 9.20 -3.01 36.46
CA MET A 765 8.79 -3.25 37.85
C MET A 765 9.72 -2.65 38.92
N CYS A 766 10.65 -1.75 38.56
CA CYS A 766 11.54 -1.11 39.55
C CYS A 766 10.80 -0.26 40.60
N GLU A 767 11.41 -0.12 41.79
CA GLU A 767 10.85 0.55 42.99
C GLU A 767 11.68 1.77 43.44
N GLY A 768 11.08 2.96 43.47
CA GLY A 768 11.75 4.20 43.91
C GLY A 768 13.03 4.48 43.11
N GLY A 769 14.04 5.10 43.72
CA GLY A 769 15.33 5.37 43.05
C GLY A 769 15.42 6.81 42.55
N VAL A 770 15.43 7.02 41.23
CA VAL A 770 15.48 8.36 40.62
C VAL A 770 14.08 8.89 40.36
N ASP A 771 13.70 9.95 41.07
CA ASP A 771 12.39 10.60 40.91
C ASP A 771 12.41 11.59 39.73
N LEU A 772 12.56 11.05 38.51
CA LEU A 772 12.27 11.79 37.26
C LEU A 772 10.77 12.14 37.15
N GLN A 773 9.95 11.62 38.06
CA GLN A 773 8.63 12.13 38.42
C GLN A 773 8.75 13.51 39.08
N GLN A 774 9.16 14.54 38.33
CA GLN A 774 8.50 15.82 38.54
C GLN A 774 7.03 15.56 38.19
N SER A 775 6.20 15.36 39.22
CA SER A 775 4.83 14.87 39.08
C SER A 775 4.11 15.70 38.01
N PRO A 776 3.55 15.07 36.96
CA PRO A 776 3.14 15.78 35.76
C PRO A 776 2.15 16.87 36.12
N VAL A 777 2.51 18.12 35.81
CA VAL A 777 1.76 19.29 36.28
C VAL A 777 0.36 19.23 35.69
N GLN A 778 -0.64 19.19 36.56
CA GLN A 778 -2.03 19.34 36.17
C GLN A 778 -2.27 20.79 35.81
N LEU A 779 -2.28 21.07 34.51
CA LEU A 779 -2.66 22.35 33.96
C LEU A 779 -4.17 22.35 33.72
N GLN A 780 -4.86 23.43 34.07
CA GLN A 780 -6.26 23.61 33.70
C GLN A 780 -6.35 23.77 32.18
N CYS A 781 -7.34 23.15 31.54
CA CYS A 781 -7.60 23.37 30.12
C CYS A 781 -7.87 24.88 29.89
N PRO A 782 -7.03 25.58 29.09
CA PRO A 782 -7.30 26.97 28.74
C PRO A 782 -8.51 27.04 27.80
N LEU A 783 -9.15 28.21 27.70
CA LEU A 783 -10.11 28.45 26.63
C LEU A 783 -9.38 28.35 25.28
N THR A 784 -9.75 27.34 24.49
CA THR A 784 -9.19 27.11 23.16
C THR A 784 -9.96 27.93 22.11
N PRO A 785 -9.28 28.64 21.19
CA PRO A 785 -9.95 29.35 20.10
C PRO A 785 -10.58 28.35 19.12
N PRO A 786 -11.70 28.70 18.44
CA PRO A 786 -12.25 27.88 17.37
C PRO A 786 -11.21 27.74 16.26
N ARG A 787 -11.07 26.52 15.71
CA ARG A 787 -10.23 26.23 14.54
C ARG A 787 -10.80 25.08 13.71
N GLY A 788 -10.50 25.11 12.42
CA GLY A 788 -10.99 24.11 11.48
C GLY A 788 -12.50 24.21 11.32
N LEU A 789 -13.02 25.43 11.32
CA LEU A 789 -14.42 25.70 11.02
C LEU A 789 -14.68 25.33 9.55
N GLN A 790 -15.72 24.54 9.32
CA GLN A 790 -16.14 24.13 7.98
C GLN A 790 -17.66 24.23 7.88
N VAL A 791 -18.16 24.81 6.79
CA VAL A 791 -19.57 24.80 6.42
C VAL A 791 -19.76 24.00 5.14
N SER A 792 -20.79 23.16 5.11
CA SER A 792 -21.08 22.19 4.04
C SER A 792 -22.58 22.07 3.83
N ILE A 793 -23.01 21.60 2.66
CA ILE A 793 -24.40 21.15 2.44
C ILE A 793 -24.45 19.63 2.72
N ARG A 794 -25.57 19.14 3.25
CA ARG A 794 -25.76 17.72 3.56
C ARG A 794 -25.92 16.89 2.28
N GLY A 795 -24.86 16.20 1.87
CA GLY A 795 -24.78 15.37 0.66
C GLY A 795 -23.95 16.02 -0.44
N GLU A 796 -23.85 15.38 -1.60
CA GLU A 796 -23.04 15.85 -2.74
C GLU A 796 -23.75 16.92 -3.58
N ALA A 797 -24.34 17.92 -2.91
CA ALA A 797 -25.15 18.97 -3.53
C ALA A 797 -24.27 20.04 -4.22
N VAL A 798 -23.74 19.71 -5.40
CA VAL A 798 -22.90 20.61 -6.23
C VAL A 798 -23.68 21.82 -6.78
N ALA A 799 -25.01 21.74 -6.84
CA ALA A 799 -25.90 22.84 -7.21
C ALA A 799 -27.30 22.67 -6.60
N VAL A 800 -28.03 23.78 -6.50
CA VAL A 800 -29.36 23.89 -5.87
C VAL A 800 -30.34 24.52 -6.87
N GLN A 801 -31.62 24.16 -6.84
CA GLN A 801 -32.67 24.85 -7.61
C GLN A 801 -33.37 25.92 -6.75
N PRO A 802 -33.84 27.03 -7.35
CA PRO A 802 -34.62 28.03 -6.63
C PRO A 802 -35.90 27.40 -6.06
N GLY A 803 -36.05 27.41 -4.74
CA GLY A 803 -37.15 26.77 -4.01
C GLY A 803 -36.86 25.38 -3.42
N ASP A 804 -35.64 24.84 -3.52
CA ASP A 804 -35.25 23.63 -2.79
C ASP A 804 -35.00 23.89 -1.29
N ASP A 805 -35.23 22.87 -0.45
CA ASP A 805 -34.86 22.89 0.97
C ASP A 805 -33.37 22.52 1.15
N VAL A 806 -32.50 23.53 1.25
CA VAL A 806 -31.06 23.37 1.48
C VAL A 806 -30.79 23.07 2.96
N LEU A 807 -29.90 22.10 3.21
CA LEU A 807 -29.50 21.65 4.55
C LEU A 807 -28.03 21.98 4.82
N PHE A 808 -27.76 23.08 5.52
CA PHE A 808 -26.40 23.48 5.88
C PHE A 808 -25.94 22.83 7.18
N VAL A 809 -24.74 22.24 7.17
CA VAL A 809 -24.09 21.64 8.35
C VAL A 809 -22.76 22.36 8.61
N VAL A 810 -22.60 22.85 9.84
CA VAL A 810 -21.39 23.51 10.35
C VAL A 810 -20.62 22.52 11.23
N ARG A 811 -19.31 22.45 11.07
CA ARG A 811 -18.38 21.64 11.89
C ARG A 811 -17.19 22.48 12.32
N GLN A 812 -16.55 22.07 13.40
CA GLN A 812 -15.37 22.70 14.00
C GLN A 812 -14.44 21.58 14.45
N GLU A 813 -13.17 21.57 14.03
CA GLU A 813 -12.22 20.52 14.44
C GLU A 813 -11.65 20.74 15.85
N GLN A 814 -11.46 21.99 16.29
CA GLN A 814 -10.93 22.32 17.62
C GLN A 814 -11.56 23.58 18.21
N GLY A 815 -11.50 23.73 19.54
CA GLY A 815 -12.01 24.90 20.27
C GLY A 815 -13.24 24.60 21.12
N ASP A 816 -13.39 25.30 22.25
CA ASP A 816 -14.53 25.13 23.16
C ASP A 816 -15.86 25.53 22.49
N ILE A 817 -16.80 24.58 22.36
CA ILE A 817 -18.07 24.80 21.67
C ILE A 817 -19.05 25.63 22.52
N LEU A 818 -19.10 25.37 23.84
CA LEU A 818 -20.09 25.93 24.77
C LEU A 818 -19.99 27.46 24.89
N THR A 819 -18.79 28.00 24.70
CA THR A 819 -18.50 29.44 24.75
C THR A 819 -18.45 30.10 23.37
N THR A 820 -18.58 29.33 22.28
CA THR A 820 -18.44 29.84 20.90
C THR A 820 -19.78 30.28 20.32
N LYS A 821 -19.81 31.50 19.79
CA LYS A 821 -20.93 32.06 19.04
C LYS A 821 -20.70 31.83 17.55
N TYR A 822 -21.73 31.41 16.84
CA TYR A 822 -21.70 31.20 15.39
C TYR A 822 -22.58 32.23 14.70
N GLN A 823 -21.95 33.25 14.09
CA GLN A 823 -22.64 34.18 13.20
C GLN A 823 -22.75 33.56 11.81
N VAL A 824 -23.96 33.45 11.27
CA VAL A 824 -24.25 32.86 9.96
C VAL A 824 -24.89 33.92 9.07
N ASP A 825 -24.32 34.09 7.87
CA ASP A 825 -24.84 34.92 6.79
C ASP A 825 -24.98 34.03 5.55
N LEU A 826 -26.19 33.88 5.01
CA LEU A 826 -26.44 32.98 3.87
C LEU A 826 -26.30 33.67 2.51
N GLY A 827 -25.91 34.95 2.48
CA GLY A 827 -25.58 35.71 1.28
C GLY A 827 -26.76 36.37 0.56
N ASP A 828 -28.00 36.06 0.96
CA ASP A 828 -29.25 36.63 0.43
C ASP A 828 -29.83 37.75 1.32
N GLY A 829 -29.20 38.02 2.45
CA GLY A 829 -29.67 38.95 3.49
C GLY A 829 -30.09 38.26 4.78
N PHE A 830 -30.30 36.94 4.78
CA PHE A 830 -30.50 36.17 6.02
C PHE A 830 -29.23 36.23 6.88
N LYS A 831 -29.36 36.76 8.10
CA LYS A 831 -28.31 36.81 9.11
C LYS A 831 -28.85 36.32 10.44
N ALA A 832 -28.20 35.33 11.02
CA ALA A 832 -28.54 34.76 12.32
C ALA A 832 -27.31 34.63 13.21
N MET A 833 -27.52 34.56 14.53
CA MET A 833 -26.49 34.13 15.48
C MET A 833 -27.01 32.92 16.26
N TYR A 834 -26.19 31.89 16.30
CA TYR A 834 -26.46 30.64 17.01
C TYR A 834 -25.36 30.37 18.06
N VAL A 835 -25.64 29.44 18.96
CA VAL A 835 -24.70 28.89 19.96
C VAL A 835 -24.89 27.37 19.93
N ASN A 836 -23.86 26.58 20.19
CA ASN A 836 -23.92 25.10 20.24
C ASN A 836 -24.37 24.39 18.93
N LEU A 837 -24.18 25.00 17.74
CA LEU A 837 -24.51 24.34 16.45
C LEU A 837 -23.81 22.98 16.29
N THR A 838 -22.52 22.92 16.60
CA THR A 838 -21.68 21.73 16.46
C THR A 838 -21.92 20.67 17.55
N LEU A 839 -22.68 21.00 18.61
CA LEU A 839 -23.15 20.08 19.64
C LEU A 839 -24.52 19.45 19.31
N THR A 840 -25.29 20.07 18.42
CA THR A 840 -26.62 19.58 18.02
C THR A 840 -26.57 18.73 16.75
N ASP A 841 -25.61 18.98 15.85
CA ASP A 841 -25.45 18.35 14.51
C ASP A 841 -26.75 18.39 13.65
N GLU A 842 -27.69 19.26 14.01
CA GLU A 842 -28.91 19.51 13.25
C GLU A 842 -28.61 20.48 12.08
N PRO A 843 -29.03 20.16 10.85
CA PRO A 843 -28.78 21.04 9.71
C PRO A 843 -29.70 22.27 9.74
N ILE A 844 -29.12 23.46 9.53
CA ILE A 844 -29.87 24.68 9.29
C ILE A 844 -30.59 24.54 7.95
N ARG A 845 -31.93 24.64 7.97
CA ARG A 845 -32.76 24.63 6.76
C ARG A 845 -32.86 26.02 6.16
N HIS A 846 -32.68 26.12 4.84
CA HIS A 846 -32.87 27.37 4.10
C HIS A 846 -33.43 27.12 2.70
N ARG A 847 -34.07 28.13 2.10
CA ARG A 847 -34.70 28.04 0.79
C ARG A 847 -34.44 29.33 0.00
N TYR A 848 -33.61 29.24 -1.03
CA TYR A 848 -33.28 30.39 -1.89
C TYR A 848 -34.40 30.64 -2.92
N GLU A 849 -34.92 31.87 -2.98
CA GLU A 849 -35.99 32.24 -3.93
C GLU A 849 -35.46 32.66 -5.31
N SER A 850 -34.39 33.46 -5.35
CA SER A 850 -33.84 34.01 -6.60
C SER A 850 -32.67 33.17 -7.12
N PRO A 851 -32.57 32.91 -8.45
CA PRO A 851 -31.36 32.32 -9.04
C PRO A 851 -30.15 33.25 -8.89
N GLY A 852 -28.97 32.69 -8.59
CA GLY A 852 -27.74 33.44 -8.39
C GLY A 852 -26.63 32.64 -7.70
N VAL A 853 -25.49 33.31 -7.47
CA VAL A 853 -24.40 32.78 -6.64
C VAL A 853 -24.45 33.44 -5.27
N TYR A 854 -24.62 32.63 -4.24
CA TYR A 854 -24.66 33.05 -2.85
C TYR A 854 -23.35 32.70 -2.15
N ARG A 855 -22.90 33.59 -1.26
CA ARG A 855 -21.71 33.36 -0.44
C ARG A 855 -22.13 33.21 1.02
N VAL A 856 -22.27 31.97 1.45
CA VAL A 856 -22.46 31.61 2.85
C VAL A 856 -21.17 31.90 3.61
N SER A 857 -21.25 32.71 4.66
CA SER A 857 -20.17 32.90 5.64
C SER A 857 -20.65 32.46 7.02
N VAL A 858 -19.83 31.66 7.69
CA VAL A 858 -20.02 31.26 9.08
C VAL A 858 -18.78 31.69 9.85
N ARG A 859 -18.96 32.57 10.84
CA ARG A 859 -17.89 33.07 11.71
C ARG A 859 -18.10 32.55 13.13
N ALA A 860 -17.16 31.76 13.61
CA ALA A 860 -17.11 31.27 14.98
C ALA A 860 -16.27 32.23 15.82
N GLU A 861 -16.78 32.70 16.96
CA GLU A 861 -16.09 33.67 17.82
C GLU A 861 -16.27 33.34 19.31
N ASN A 862 -15.16 33.25 20.04
CA ASN A 862 -15.10 33.13 21.50
C ASN A 862 -14.03 34.09 22.07
N MET A 863 -13.82 34.08 23.40
CA MET A 863 -12.89 35.04 24.03
C MET A 863 -11.40 34.77 23.78
N ALA A 864 -11.04 33.61 23.20
CA ALA A 864 -9.66 33.27 22.83
C ALA A 864 -9.34 33.52 21.34
N GLY A 865 -10.35 33.61 20.47
CA GLY A 865 -10.15 33.89 19.05
C GLY A 865 -11.42 33.74 18.20
N HIS A 866 -11.23 33.82 16.89
CA HIS A 866 -12.28 33.57 15.90
C HIS A 866 -11.74 32.78 14.70
N ASP A 867 -12.65 32.12 13.99
CA ASP A 867 -12.43 31.42 12.72
C ASP A 867 -13.56 31.77 11.75
N GLU A 868 -13.32 31.74 10.44
CA GLU A 868 -14.34 32.02 9.41
C GLU A 868 -14.29 30.99 8.28
N ALA A 869 -15.44 30.36 8.04
CA ALA A 869 -15.64 29.39 6.97
C ALA A 869 -16.59 29.96 5.91
N VAL A 870 -16.21 29.85 4.63
CA VAL A 870 -16.96 30.38 3.50
C VAL A 870 -17.30 29.27 2.52
N LEU A 871 -18.56 29.21 2.10
CA LEU A 871 -19.06 28.30 1.06
C LEU A 871 -19.79 29.11 -0.01
N PHE A 872 -19.43 28.87 -1.27
CA PHE A 872 -20.16 29.42 -2.42
C PHE A 872 -21.21 28.41 -2.87
N VAL A 873 -22.46 28.87 -3.01
CA VAL A 873 -23.61 28.06 -3.44
C VAL A 873 -24.16 28.64 -4.74
N GLN A 874 -24.24 27.81 -5.77
CA GLN A 874 -24.90 28.16 -7.03
C GLN A 874 -26.36 27.69 -7.00
N VAL A 875 -27.28 28.65 -7.11
CA VAL A 875 -28.72 28.43 -7.21
C VAL A 875 -29.12 28.73 -8.64
N ASN A 876 -29.22 27.69 -9.47
CA ASN A 876 -29.46 27.84 -10.91
C ASN A 876 -30.84 27.27 -11.25
N SER A 877 -31.63 28.02 -12.05
CA SER A 877 -32.82 27.45 -12.67
C SER A 877 -32.43 26.30 -13.61
N PRO A 878 -33.20 25.20 -13.67
CA PRO A 878 -32.92 24.11 -14.60
C PRO A 878 -33.00 24.59 -16.06
N LEU A 879 -32.05 24.14 -16.90
CA LEU A 879 -32.11 24.39 -18.34
C LEU A 879 -33.35 23.72 -18.93
N GLN A 880 -34.09 24.46 -19.76
CA GLN A 880 -35.35 23.98 -20.36
C GLN A 880 -35.17 23.41 -21.76
N ALA A 881 -34.32 24.05 -22.56
CA ALA A 881 -34.00 23.62 -23.93
C ALA A 881 -32.58 24.05 -24.32
N LEU A 882 -31.97 23.26 -25.21
CA LEU A 882 -30.72 23.52 -25.90
C LEU A 882 -30.93 23.24 -27.39
N TYR A 883 -30.42 24.10 -28.25
CA TYR A 883 -30.46 23.95 -29.69
C TYR A 883 -29.10 24.26 -30.31
N LEU A 884 -28.59 23.36 -31.15
CA LEU A 884 -27.35 23.54 -31.90
C LEU A 884 -27.62 24.25 -33.23
N GLU A 885 -27.40 25.56 -33.26
CA GLU A 885 -27.41 26.34 -34.49
C GLU A 885 -26.09 26.18 -35.25
N VAL A 886 -26.18 25.52 -36.41
CA VAL A 886 -25.07 25.27 -37.33
C VAL A 886 -25.60 25.25 -38.77
N VAL A 887 -24.79 25.68 -39.74
CA VAL A 887 -25.13 25.63 -41.16
C VAL A 887 -25.14 24.16 -41.64
N PRO A 888 -26.22 23.64 -42.26
CA PRO A 888 -26.29 22.24 -42.68
C PRO A 888 -25.25 21.79 -43.72
N VAL A 889 -24.71 22.72 -44.50
CA VAL A 889 -23.75 22.47 -45.60
C VAL A 889 -22.61 23.48 -45.53
N ILE A 890 -21.38 23.01 -45.70
CA ILE A 890 -20.16 23.83 -45.61
C ILE A 890 -19.09 23.35 -46.61
N GLY A 891 -18.20 24.24 -47.04
CA GLY A 891 -17.00 23.88 -47.79
C GLY A 891 -15.84 23.39 -46.92
N ILE A 892 -14.99 22.55 -47.50
CA ILE A 892 -13.71 22.14 -46.89
C ILE A 892 -12.91 23.39 -46.47
N ASN A 893 -12.32 23.38 -45.28
CA ASN A 893 -11.49 24.44 -44.70
C ASN A 893 -12.19 25.81 -44.51
N GLN A 894 -13.50 25.93 -44.74
CA GLN A 894 -14.25 27.13 -44.39
C GLN A 894 -14.46 27.21 -42.86
N GLU A 895 -14.56 28.43 -42.34
CA GLU A 895 -14.85 28.67 -40.93
C GLU A 895 -16.34 28.53 -40.64
N VAL A 896 -16.65 27.71 -39.63
CA VAL A 896 -18.01 27.44 -39.17
C VAL A 896 -18.14 27.97 -37.76
N ASN A 897 -18.99 28.97 -37.56
CA ASN A 897 -19.40 29.38 -36.22
C ASN A 897 -20.54 28.45 -35.76
N LEU A 898 -20.24 27.58 -34.79
CA LEU A 898 -21.21 26.70 -34.13
C LEU A 898 -21.80 27.47 -32.96
N THR A 899 -23.13 27.55 -32.81
CA THR A 899 -23.77 28.31 -31.72
C THR A 899 -24.75 27.46 -30.94
N ALA A 900 -24.61 27.45 -29.62
CA ALA A 900 -25.49 26.79 -28.67
C ALA A 900 -26.52 27.80 -28.14
N VAL A 901 -27.76 27.67 -28.58
CA VAL A 901 -28.88 28.50 -28.13
C VAL A 901 -29.55 27.83 -26.94
N LEU A 902 -29.65 28.54 -25.82
CA LEU A 902 -30.22 28.03 -24.56
C LEU A 902 -31.52 28.74 -24.19
N LEU A 903 -32.38 28.00 -23.47
CA LEU A 903 -33.51 28.55 -22.73
C LEU A 903 -33.30 28.24 -21.23
N PRO A 904 -33.13 29.25 -20.35
CA PRO A 904 -33.17 30.70 -20.62
C PRO A 904 -32.00 31.21 -21.47
N LEU A 905 -32.22 32.35 -22.13
CA LEU A 905 -31.18 33.08 -22.87
C LEU A 905 -30.23 33.76 -21.87
N ASN A 906 -28.93 33.47 -21.98
CA ASN A 906 -27.84 33.97 -21.12
C ASN A 906 -27.88 33.53 -19.64
N PRO A 907 -27.73 32.22 -19.34
CA PRO A 907 -27.34 31.78 -18.00
C PRO A 907 -25.88 32.18 -17.73
N ASN A 908 -25.61 32.89 -16.64
CA ASN A 908 -24.26 33.45 -16.36
C ASN A 908 -23.17 32.40 -16.08
N LEU A 909 -23.53 31.12 -15.89
CA LEU A 909 -22.64 30.03 -15.48
C LEU A 909 -23.00 28.71 -16.17
N THR A 910 -22.85 28.66 -17.50
CA THR A 910 -22.90 27.42 -18.27
C THR A 910 -21.53 26.97 -18.74
N ILE A 911 -21.29 25.66 -18.68
CA ILE A 911 -20.15 25.01 -19.33
C ILE A 911 -20.69 24.29 -20.56
N PHE A 912 -20.13 24.63 -21.73
CA PHE A 912 -20.41 23.96 -22.99
C PHE A 912 -19.31 22.95 -23.32
N TYR A 913 -19.72 21.74 -23.69
CA TYR A 913 -18.86 20.65 -24.14
C TYR A 913 -19.14 20.43 -25.63
N TRP A 914 -18.12 20.54 -26.48
CA TRP A 914 -18.24 20.51 -27.93
C TRP A 914 -17.50 19.32 -28.53
N TRP A 915 -18.23 18.32 -29.03
CA TRP A 915 -17.66 17.22 -29.83
C TRP A 915 -17.78 17.54 -31.31
N ILE A 916 -16.64 17.56 -31.99
CA ILE A 916 -16.52 17.94 -33.39
C ILE A 916 -15.94 16.76 -34.16
N GLY A 917 -16.79 16.04 -34.91
CA GLY A 917 -16.37 14.89 -35.70
C GLY A 917 -16.06 13.65 -34.86
N HIS A 918 -14.86 13.09 -35.03
CA HIS A 918 -14.50 11.77 -34.50
C HIS A 918 -13.73 11.81 -33.17
N SER A 919 -13.48 13.00 -32.59
CA SER A 919 -12.86 13.12 -31.26
C SER A 919 -13.83 12.71 -30.15
N LEU A 920 -13.40 11.78 -29.30
CA LEU A 920 -14.11 11.43 -28.06
C LEU A 920 -13.97 12.50 -26.97
N GLN A 921 -12.87 13.28 -26.98
CA GLN A 921 -12.65 14.38 -26.06
C GLN A 921 -13.35 15.65 -26.59
N PRO A 922 -14.25 16.29 -25.81
CA PRO A 922 -14.88 17.55 -26.18
C PRO A 922 -13.92 18.73 -25.95
N LEU A 923 -14.13 19.80 -26.71
CA LEU A 923 -13.61 21.13 -26.37
C LEU A 923 -14.51 21.78 -25.33
N LEU A 924 -13.93 22.35 -24.27
CA LEU A 924 -14.66 23.10 -23.25
C LEU A 924 -14.76 24.58 -23.67
N SER A 925 -15.96 25.16 -23.55
CA SER A 925 -16.22 26.58 -23.77
C SER A 925 -17.10 27.17 -22.67
N LEU A 926 -16.86 28.44 -22.33
CA LEU A 926 -17.79 29.26 -21.55
C LEU A 926 -18.66 30.13 -22.48
N ASP A 927 -18.16 30.44 -23.68
CA ASP A 927 -18.91 31.17 -24.71
C ASP A 927 -19.89 30.23 -25.42
N ASN A 928 -21.09 30.77 -25.71
CA ASN A 928 -22.16 30.07 -26.42
C ASN A 928 -21.79 29.67 -27.87
N SER A 929 -20.69 30.19 -28.43
CA SER A 929 -20.32 29.98 -29.83
C SER A 929 -18.84 29.67 -30.02
N VAL A 930 -18.52 28.68 -30.86
CA VAL A 930 -17.14 28.28 -31.18
C VAL A 930 -16.91 28.19 -32.69
N THR A 931 -15.77 28.73 -33.15
CA THR A 931 -15.37 28.67 -34.56
C THR A 931 -14.53 27.42 -34.83
N THR A 932 -14.92 26.62 -35.82
CA THR A 932 -14.17 25.42 -36.26
C THR A 932 -13.99 25.37 -37.77
N ARG A 933 -13.23 24.39 -38.27
CA ARG A 933 -13.03 24.09 -39.70
C ARG A 933 -13.00 22.58 -39.91
N PHE A 934 -13.45 22.11 -41.06
CA PHE A 934 -13.43 20.69 -41.43
C PHE A 934 -12.45 20.42 -42.58
N SER A 935 -11.52 19.49 -42.40
CA SER A 935 -10.53 19.07 -43.41
C SER A 935 -11.07 18.02 -44.39
N ASP A 936 -12.04 17.22 -43.95
CA ASP A 936 -12.44 15.98 -44.60
C ASP A 936 -13.84 16.14 -45.21
N THR A 937 -14.08 15.55 -46.39
CA THR A 937 -15.41 15.56 -47.02
C THR A 937 -16.29 14.44 -46.47
N GLY A 938 -17.60 14.69 -46.41
CA GLY A 938 -18.58 13.73 -45.94
C GLY A 938 -19.58 14.33 -44.95
N GLU A 939 -20.08 13.50 -44.04
CA GLU A 939 -21.08 13.89 -43.04
C GLU A 939 -20.46 13.86 -41.65
N VAL A 940 -20.31 15.04 -41.06
CA VAL A 940 -19.64 15.23 -39.77
C VAL A 940 -20.71 15.49 -38.71
N ARG A 941 -20.77 14.64 -37.68
CA ARG A 941 -21.59 14.90 -36.51
C ARG A 941 -20.92 15.98 -35.65
N VAL A 942 -21.67 17.01 -35.31
CA VAL A 942 -21.33 18.01 -34.30
C VAL A 942 -22.31 17.81 -33.15
N THR A 943 -21.81 17.79 -31.92
CA THR A 943 -22.63 17.67 -30.71
C THR A 943 -22.21 18.75 -29.73
N VAL A 944 -23.19 19.37 -29.10
CA VAL A 944 -22.97 20.27 -27.96
C VAL A 944 -23.79 19.80 -26.77
N GLN A 945 -23.17 19.81 -25.60
CA GLN A 945 -23.83 19.61 -24.31
C GLN A 945 -23.63 20.87 -23.47
N ALA A 946 -24.69 21.36 -22.85
CA ALA A 946 -24.64 22.46 -21.89
C ALA A 946 -24.97 21.92 -20.49
N ALA A 947 -24.10 22.22 -19.53
CA ALA A 947 -24.33 21.96 -18.11
C ALA A 947 -24.52 23.27 -17.35
N CYS A 948 -25.59 23.38 -16.57
CA CYS A 948 -25.83 24.46 -15.62
C CYS A 948 -26.27 23.87 -14.28
N GLY A 949 -25.46 24.06 -13.24
CA GLY A 949 -25.67 23.39 -11.95
C GLY A 949 -25.71 21.86 -12.11
N ASN A 950 -26.83 21.25 -11.71
CA ASN A 950 -27.09 19.81 -11.84
C ASN A 950 -28.03 19.46 -13.02
N SER A 951 -28.21 20.39 -13.97
CA SER A 951 -29.00 20.16 -15.19
C SER A 951 -28.09 20.09 -16.41
N VAL A 952 -28.31 19.07 -17.25
CA VAL A 952 -27.51 18.77 -18.44
C VAL A 952 -28.44 18.56 -19.63
N LEU A 953 -28.22 19.32 -20.71
CA LEU A 953 -28.90 19.14 -21.99
C LEU A 953 -27.88 18.90 -23.10
N GLN A 954 -28.27 18.18 -24.15
CA GLN A 954 -27.41 17.84 -25.29
C GLN A 954 -28.21 17.90 -26.61
N ASP A 955 -27.60 18.45 -27.66
CA ASP A 955 -28.11 18.40 -29.04
C ASP A 955 -26.99 17.97 -30.02
N SER A 956 -27.38 17.28 -31.10
CA SER A 956 -26.49 16.73 -32.12
C SER A 956 -27.02 17.01 -33.52
N ARG A 957 -26.26 17.75 -34.34
CA ARG A 957 -26.56 18.02 -35.75
C ARG A 957 -25.50 17.36 -36.65
N VAL A 958 -25.90 17.04 -37.88
CA VAL A 958 -25.00 16.48 -38.91
C VAL A 958 -24.77 17.54 -39.98
N VAL A 959 -23.51 17.88 -40.22
CA VAL A 959 -23.07 18.88 -41.20
C VAL A 959 -22.47 18.18 -42.40
N ARG A 960 -22.86 18.57 -43.61
CA ARG A 960 -22.33 18.01 -44.86
C ARG A 960 -21.17 18.87 -45.36
N VAL A 961 -19.96 18.32 -45.35
CA VAL A 961 -18.72 18.99 -45.80
C VAL A 961 -18.44 18.61 -47.25
N LEU A 962 -18.45 19.60 -48.13
CA LEU A 962 -18.39 19.43 -49.59
C LEU A 962 -17.19 20.13 -50.22
N ASP A 963 -16.64 19.53 -51.27
CA ASP A 963 -15.59 20.15 -52.11
C ASP A 963 -16.16 21.20 -53.07
N GLN A 964 -17.32 20.92 -53.69
CA GLN A 964 -17.84 21.69 -54.82
C GLN A 964 -19.35 21.96 -54.72
N PHE A 965 -19.70 23.24 -54.54
CA PHE A 965 -21.05 23.79 -54.59
C PHE A 965 -20.98 25.26 -55.02
N GLN A 966 -22.11 25.83 -55.40
CA GLN A 966 -22.27 27.27 -55.69
C GLN A 966 -23.28 27.87 -54.72
N VAL A 967 -23.05 29.11 -54.26
CA VAL A 967 -23.96 29.82 -53.35
C VAL A 967 -24.68 30.93 -54.11
N VAL A 968 -26.00 30.99 -53.98
CA VAL A 968 -26.87 32.03 -54.55
C VAL A 968 -27.53 32.78 -53.38
N PRO A 969 -27.22 34.06 -53.14
CA PRO A 969 -27.80 34.82 -52.04
C PRO A 969 -29.23 35.26 -52.40
N LEU A 970 -30.16 35.00 -51.48
CA LEU A 970 -31.59 35.26 -51.63
C LEU A 970 -32.07 36.32 -50.63
N GLN A 971 -33.12 37.06 -51.04
CA GLN A 971 -33.84 37.99 -50.19
C GLN A 971 -35.35 37.76 -50.33
N PHE A 972 -36.07 37.86 -49.21
CA PHE A 972 -37.53 37.76 -49.13
C PHE A 972 -38.18 39.15 -49.12
N SER A 973 -39.49 39.21 -49.38
CA SER A 973 -40.28 40.42 -49.10
C SER A 973 -40.26 40.75 -47.60
N SER A 974 -40.20 42.05 -47.26
CA SER A 974 -40.21 42.55 -45.88
C SER A 974 -41.48 42.17 -45.10
N ASP A 975 -42.55 41.77 -45.77
CA ASP A 975 -43.77 41.26 -45.12
C ASP A 975 -43.48 39.99 -44.30
N LEU A 976 -42.48 39.18 -44.71
CA LEU A 976 -42.09 37.95 -44.01
C LEU A 976 -41.48 38.26 -42.64
N ASP A 977 -40.75 39.36 -42.50
CA ASP A 977 -40.08 39.76 -41.26
C ASP A 977 -41.09 39.96 -40.11
N THR A 978 -42.30 40.41 -40.42
CA THR A 978 -43.39 40.59 -39.44
C THR A 978 -43.96 39.27 -38.89
N TYR A 979 -43.59 38.14 -39.48
CA TYR A 979 -44.03 36.79 -39.12
C TYR A 979 -42.88 35.79 -38.93
N ASN A 980 -41.63 36.25 -38.80
CA ASN A 980 -40.45 35.41 -38.56
C ASN A 980 -40.22 35.22 -37.05
N PRO A 981 -40.45 34.02 -36.48
CA PRO A 981 -40.28 33.77 -35.04
C PRO A 981 -38.83 33.40 -34.63
N ASN A 982 -37.87 33.40 -35.57
CA ASN A 982 -36.52 32.81 -35.46
C ASN A 982 -36.46 31.29 -35.16
N THR A 983 -37.59 30.64 -34.85
CA THR A 983 -37.75 29.19 -34.68
C THR A 983 -37.07 28.42 -35.82
N PRO A 984 -36.16 27.47 -35.53
CA PRO A 984 -35.39 26.79 -36.56
C PRO A 984 -36.26 25.88 -37.44
N GLU A 985 -37.26 25.20 -36.87
CA GLU A 985 -38.20 24.34 -37.62
C GLU A 985 -38.97 25.15 -38.68
N TRP A 986 -39.34 26.40 -38.37
CA TRP A 986 -39.97 27.32 -39.32
C TRP A 986 -39.02 27.75 -40.43
N ARG A 987 -37.72 27.96 -40.11
CA ARG A 987 -36.68 28.29 -41.10
C ARG A 987 -36.40 27.11 -42.03
N ASP A 988 -36.37 25.89 -41.50
CA ASP A 988 -36.22 24.65 -42.26
C ASP A 988 -37.45 24.43 -43.19
N ASP A 989 -38.68 24.61 -42.70
CA ASP A 989 -39.89 24.49 -43.53
C ASP A 989 -39.96 25.55 -44.64
N VAL A 990 -39.64 26.82 -44.35
CA VAL A 990 -39.55 27.87 -45.38
C VAL A 990 -38.45 27.54 -46.39
N GLY A 991 -37.30 27.04 -45.93
CA GLY A 991 -36.23 26.53 -46.79
C GLY A 991 -36.69 25.41 -47.72
N LEU A 992 -37.43 24.43 -47.20
CA LEU A 992 -38.00 23.32 -47.98
C LEU A 992 -39.05 23.81 -49.01
N VAL A 993 -39.92 24.75 -48.64
CA VAL A 993 -40.91 25.34 -49.57
C VAL A 993 -40.22 26.07 -50.72
N VAL A 994 -39.21 26.91 -50.44
CA VAL A 994 -38.44 27.61 -51.48
C VAL A 994 -37.69 26.61 -52.37
N THR A 995 -37.07 25.59 -51.77
CA THR A 995 -36.34 24.53 -52.49
C THR A 995 -37.25 23.76 -53.46
N ARG A 996 -38.46 23.38 -53.02
CA ARG A 996 -39.47 22.71 -53.86
C ARG A 996 -39.96 23.58 -55.02
N LEU A 997 -40.20 24.87 -54.76
CA LEU A 997 -40.62 25.81 -55.81
C LEU A 997 -39.50 26.01 -56.85
N LEU A 998 -38.25 26.15 -56.41
CA LEU A 998 -37.09 26.23 -57.31
C LEU A 998 -36.92 24.94 -58.14
N ALA A 999 -36.99 23.77 -57.51
CA ALA A 999 -36.90 22.48 -58.20
C ALA A 999 -38.00 22.33 -59.27
N LYS A 1000 -39.24 22.72 -58.93
CA LYS A 1000 -40.40 22.68 -59.84
C LYS A 1000 -40.24 23.62 -61.05
N GLU A 1001 -39.87 24.88 -60.83
CA GLU A 1001 -39.78 25.87 -61.92
C GLU A 1001 -38.51 25.72 -62.78
N THR A 1002 -37.42 25.14 -62.23
CA THR A 1002 -36.16 24.93 -62.97
C THR A 1002 -35.97 23.51 -63.52
N SER A 1003 -36.78 22.54 -63.09
CA SER A 1003 -36.58 21.09 -63.35
C SER A 1003 -35.23 20.53 -62.88
N ILE A 1004 -34.60 21.18 -61.89
CA ILE A 1004 -33.38 20.70 -61.22
C ILE A 1004 -33.79 19.77 -60.06
N PRO A 1005 -33.11 18.63 -59.81
CA PRO A 1005 -33.41 17.75 -58.69
C PRO A 1005 -33.37 18.47 -57.32
N GLU A 1006 -34.43 18.28 -56.51
CA GLU A 1006 -34.57 18.87 -55.16
C GLU A 1006 -33.38 18.50 -54.26
N GLU A 1007 -32.86 17.28 -54.38
CA GLU A 1007 -31.67 16.75 -53.67
C GLU A 1007 -30.35 17.51 -53.93
N LEU A 1008 -30.32 18.41 -54.94
CA LEU A 1008 -29.14 19.22 -55.29
C LEU A 1008 -29.33 20.71 -54.99
N LEU A 1009 -30.40 21.08 -54.28
CA LEU A 1009 -30.71 22.43 -53.86
C LEU A 1009 -30.94 22.43 -52.34
N VAL A 1010 -30.24 23.28 -51.60
CA VAL A 1010 -30.42 23.43 -50.15
C VAL A 1010 -30.57 24.91 -49.82
N THR A 1011 -31.77 25.34 -49.46
CA THR A 1011 -32.05 26.73 -49.06
C THR A 1011 -31.90 26.86 -47.54
N VAL A 1012 -30.95 27.68 -47.06
CA VAL A 1012 -30.73 27.93 -45.63
C VAL A 1012 -31.17 29.35 -45.29
N VAL A 1013 -32.30 29.49 -44.58
CA VAL A 1013 -32.79 30.77 -44.05
C VAL A 1013 -31.97 31.15 -42.80
N LYS A 1014 -31.42 32.37 -42.78
CA LYS A 1014 -30.57 32.85 -41.69
C LYS A 1014 -31.41 33.27 -40.47
N PRO A 1015 -30.86 33.21 -39.25
CA PRO A 1015 -31.48 33.84 -38.09
C PRO A 1015 -31.41 35.38 -38.19
N GLY A 1016 -32.35 36.07 -37.54
CA GLY A 1016 -32.39 37.53 -37.47
C GLY A 1016 -33.22 38.20 -38.56
N LEU A 1017 -33.25 39.55 -38.51
CA LEU A 1017 -33.96 40.42 -39.44
C LEU A 1017 -32.97 41.39 -40.12
N PRO A 1018 -33.15 41.74 -41.41
CA PRO A 1018 -34.18 41.24 -42.32
C PRO A 1018 -33.97 39.77 -42.67
N THR A 1019 -35.03 39.06 -43.07
CA THR A 1019 -34.98 37.64 -43.38
C THR A 1019 -34.21 37.42 -44.68
N LEU A 1020 -33.03 36.81 -44.58
CA LEU A 1020 -32.15 36.45 -45.69
C LEU A 1020 -32.03 34.93 -45.82
N ALA A 1021 -31.70 34.43 -47.01
CA ALA A 1021 -31.28 33.03 -47.18
C ALA A 1021 -30.09 32.92 -48.13
N ASP A 1022 -29.35 31.82 -47.99
CA ASP A 1022 -28.38 31.36 -48.99
C ASP A 1022 -28.89 30.05 -49.58
N LEU A 1023 -28.96 29.98 -50.91
CA LEU A 1023 -29.24 28.75 -51.65
C LEU A 1023 -27.92 28.10 -52.08
N TYR A 1024 -27.67 26.89 -51.57
CA TYR A 1024 -26.53 26.06 -51.91
C TYR A 1024 -26.93 25.13 -53.05
N VAL A 1025 -26.28 25.26 -54.20
CA VAL A 1025 -26.48 24.43 -55.39
C VAL A 1025 -25.36 23.40 -55.46
N LEU A 1026 -25.70 22.13 -55.24
CA LEU A 1026 -24.75 21.03 -55.20
C LEU A 1026 -24.43 20.52 -56.62
N LEU A 1027 -23.14 20.23 -56.85
CA LEU A 1027 -22.70 19.46 -58.00
C LEU A 1027 -22.81 17.96 -57.66
N PRO A 1028 -23.44 17.12 -58.50
CA PRO A 1028 -23.54 15.69 -58.22
C PRO A 1028 -22.14 15.05 -58.32
N PRO A 1029 -21.79 14.09 -57.43
CA PRO A 1029 -20.50 13.42 -57.47
C PRO A 1029 -20.29 12.69 -58.82
N PRO A 1030 -19.04 12.58 -59.31
CA PRO A 1030 -18.73 12.10 -60.66
C PRO A 1030 -18.99 10.60 -60.84
N ARG A 1031 -20.27 10.22 -60.98
CA ARG A 1031 -20.69 8.86 -61.34
C ARG A 1031 -20.37 8.59 -62.83
N PRO A 1032 -19.66 7.51 -63.17
CA PRO A 1032 -19.48 7.13 -64.55
C PRO A 1032 -20.80 6.64 -65.17
N THR A 1033 -21.05 7.10 -66.41
CA THR A 1033 -22.10 6.69 -67.37
C THR A 1033 -23.48 7.42 -67.37
N ARG A 1034 -23.64 8.19 -68.45
CA ARG A 1034 -24.84 8.43 -69.30
C ARG A 1034 -25.95 9.45 -68.88
N LYS A 1035 -26.40 10.14 -69.93
CA LYS A 1035 -27.58 11.03 -70.08
C LYS A 1035 -27.56 12.41 -69.40
N ARG A 1036 -26.83 13.33 -70.03
CA ARG A 1036 -27.17 14.76 -70.24
C ARG A 1036 -27.60 15.58 -69.01
N SER A 1037 -26.90 15.44 -67.89
CA SER A 1037 -26.87 16.46 -66.83
C SER A 1037 -26.54 17.84 -67.41
N LEU A 1038 -27.27 18.88 -66.98
CA LEU A 1038 -26.88 20.28 -67.19
C LEU A 1038 -25.52 20.53 -66.49
N THR A 1039 -24.60 21.23 -67.18
CA THR A 1039 -23.37 21.77 -66.58
C THR A 1039 -23.71 22.82 -65.51
N GLY A 1040 -22.86 22.99 -64.49
CA GLY A 1040 -23.14 23.85 -63.33
C GLY A 1040 -23.62 25.25 -63.72
N ASP A 1041 -22.92 25.90 -64.63
CA ASP A 1041 -23.22 27.26 -65.11
C ASP A 1041 -24.60 27.37 -65.77
N LYS A 1042 -25.10 26.29 -66.39
CA LYS A 1042 -26.44 26.22 -67.00
C LYS A 1042 -27.55 25.94 -65.98
N ARG A 1043 -27.20 25.48 -64.78
CA ARG A 1043 -28.12 25.37 -63.64
C ARG A 1043 -28.21 26.71 -62.92
N LEU A 1044 -27.06 27.33 -62.65
CA LEU A 1044 -26.95 28.64 -62.01
C LEU A 1044 -27.72 29.73 -62.78
N THR A 1045 -27.50 29.82 -64.08
CA THR A 1045 -28.21 30.79 -64.94
C THR A 1045 -29.72 30.54 -65.00
N ALA A 1046 -30.18 29.29 -64.99
CA ALA A 1046 -31.62 28.96 -64.94
C ALA A 1046 -32.26 29.36 -63.59
N ILE A 1047 -31.56 29.12 -62.46
CA ILE A 1047 -31.99 29.53 -61.13
C ILE A 1047 -32.04 31.06 -61.03
N GLN A 1048 -30.99 31.75 -61.48
CA GLN A 1048 -30.93 33.21 -61.50
C GLN A 1048 -32.06 33.82 -62.33
N GLN A 1049 -32.34 33.28 -63.52
CA GLN A 1049 -33.43 33.76 -64.38
C GLN A 1049 -34.82 33.57 -63.72
N VAL A 1050 -35.07 32.43 -63.07
CA VAL A 1050 -36.35 32.16 -62.37
C VAL A 1050 -36.56 33.11 -61.18
N LEU A 1051 -35.48 33.52 -60.50
CA LEU A 1051 -35.51 34.48 -59.39
C LEU A 1051 -35.61 35.94 -59.87
N SER A 1052 -34.93 36.32 -60.96
CA SER A 1052 -35.03 37.66 -61.56
C SER A 1052 -36.40 37.93 -62.19
N ASP A 1053 -37.03 36.89 -62.73
CA ASP A 1053 -38.40 36.95 -63.25
C ASP A 1053 -39.47 36.97 -62.14
N HIS A 1054 -39.07 36.99 -60.85
CA HIS A 1054 -39.92 36.96 -59.65
C HIS A 1054 -40.97 35.84 -59.63
N LYS A 1055 -40.67 34.69 -60.26
CA LYS A 1055 -41.60 33.55 -60.37
C LYS A 1055 -41.76 32.77 -59.06
N ILE A 1056 -40.75 32.81 -58.18
CA ILE A 1056 -40.79 32.15 -56.88
C ILE A 1056 -41.60 33.00 -55.89
N SER A 1057 -42.81 32.53 -55.60
CA SER A 1057 -43.68 33.10 -54.57
C SER A 1057 -44.46 32.01 -53.83
N PHE A 1058 -44.72 32.23 -52.55
CA PHE A 1058 -45.49 31.32 -51.72
C PHE A 1058 -46.54 32.07 -50.89
N LEU A 1059 -47.59 31.37 -50.46
CA LEU A 1059 -48.65 31.93 -49.64
C LEU A 1059 -48.36 31.62 -48.17
N LEU A 1060 -48.12 32.64 -47.33
CA LEU A 1060 -47.80 32.45 -45.91
C LEU A 1060 -49.07 32.28 -45.06
N ARG A 1061 -50.11 33.07 -45.37
CA ARG A 1061 -51.47 32.99 -44.78
C ARG A 1061 -52.49 33.38 -45.84
N GLY A 1062 -53.78 33.13 -45.61
CA GLY A 1062 -54.85 33.53 -46.53
C GLY A 1062 -54.76 35.02 -46.92
N GLY A 1063 -54.46 35.30 -48.19
CA GLY A 1063 -54.29 36.65 -48.73
C GLY A 1063 -52.85 37.21 -48.73
N LEU A 1064 -51.90 36.62 -47.99
CA LEU A 1064 -50.52 37.12 -47.90
C LEU A 1064 -49.56 36.27 -48.75
N ARG A 1065 -49.01 36.87 -49.82
CA ARG A 1065 -48.01 36.26 -50.71
C ARG A 1065 -46.63 36.85 -50.45
N ILE A 1066 -45.65 35.99 -50.23
CA ILE A 1066 -44.23 36.35 -50.08
C ILE A 1066 -43.51 36.09 -51.42
N LEU A 1067 -42.65 37.03 -51.82
CA LEU A 1067 -41.76 36.91 -52.98
C LEU A 1067 -40.35 36.53 -52.54
N VAL A 1068 -39.61 35.84 -53.41
CA VAL A 1068 -38.19 35.53 -53.23
C VAL A 1068 -37.41 36.02 -54.46
N ALA A 1069 -36.35 36.78 -54.23
CA ALA A 1069 -35.52 37.37 -55.27
C ALA A 1069 -34.02 37.13 -55.01
N LEU A 1070 -33.19 37.39 -56.03
CA LEU A 1070 -31.73 37.51 -55.86
C LEU A 1070 -31.41 38.72 -54.98
N ARG A 1071 -30.39 38.59 -54.14
CA ARG A 1071 -29.86 39.69 -53.31
C ARG A 1071 -28.60 40.27 -53.95
N ASP A 1072 -28.66 41.54 -54.37
CA ASP A 1072 -27.49 42.25 -54.89
C ASP A 1072 -26.40 42.37 -53.83
N MET A 1073 -25.20 41.86 -54.15
CA MET A 1073 -24.09 41.84 -53.20
C MET A 1073 -23.30 43.17 -53.15
N ASP A 1074 -23.45 44.03 -54.15
CA ASP A 1074 -22.73 45.32 -54.24
C ASP A 1074 -23.41 46.47 -53.47
N ALA A 1075 -24.66 46.30 -53.05
CA ALA A 1075 -25.45 47.31 -52.34
C ALA A 1075 -24.93 47.63 -50.90
N GLY A 1076 -23.86 46.99 -50.45
CA GLY A 1076 -23.24 47.19 -49.13
C GLY A 1076 -22.15 48.27 -49.04
N SER A 1077 -21.87 49.02 -50.12
CA SER A 1077 -20.68 49.89 -50.22
C SER A 1077 -20.95 51.40 -50.39
N GLN A 1078 -22.11 51.90 -49.93
CA GLN A 1078 -22.35 53.35 -49.85
C GLN A 1078 -21.43 54.05 -48.83
N ARG A 1079 -20.23 54.42 -49.27
CA ARG A 1079 -19.39 55.43 -48.59
C ARG A 1079 -20.08 56.80 -48.71
N PRO A 1080 -20.36 57.51 -47.60
CA PRO A 1080 -20.74 58.92 -47.66
C PRO A 1080 -19.50 59.75 -48.06
N SER A 1081 -19.40 60.15 -49.32
CA SER A 1081 -18.33 61.04 -49.78
C SER A 1081 -18.63 62.49 -49.37
N GLY A 1082 -18.26 62.87 -48.14
CA GLY A 1082 -18.48 64.22 -47.61
C GLY A 1082 -17.44 64.66 -46.58
N SER A 1083 -16.71 65.74 -46.89
CA SER A 1083 -15.88 66.51 -45.94
C SER A 1083 -14.80 65.75 -45.13
N SER A 1084 -14.00 64.90 -45.80
CA SER A 1084 -12.75 64.36 -45.24
C SER A 1084 -11.67 65.46 -45.10
N GLY A 1085 -11.77 66.30 -44.07
CA GLY A 1085 -10.77 67.34 -43.79
C GLY A 1085 -10.61 67.75 -42.33
N HIS A 1086 -11.69 67.79 -41.55
CA HIS A 1086 -11.66 68.33 -40.17
C HIS A 1086 -11.40 67.25 -39.10
N TRP A 1087 -11.96 66.05 -39.26
CA TRP A 1087 -11.83 64.97 -38.27
C TRP A 1087 -10.40 64.42 -38.11
N ALA A 1088 -9.60 64.40 -39.17
CA ALA A 1088 -8.20 63.95 -39.08
C ALA A 1088 -7.36 64.84 -38.14
N VAL A 1089 -7.60 66.16 -38.15
CA VAL A 1089 -6.92 67.12 -37.26
C VAL A 1089 -7.35 66.89 -35.81
N VAL A 1090 -8.65 66.68 -35.56
CA VAL A 1090 -9.17 66.38 -34.21
C VAL A 1090 -8.59 65.08 -33.67
N VAL A 1091 -8.55 64.00 -34.46
CA VAL A 1091 -7.99 62.71 -34.03
C VAL A 1091 -6.49 62.83 -33.74
N LEU A 1092 -5.72 63.52 -34.58
CA LEU A 1092 -4.29 63.78 -34.31
C LEU A 1092 -4.08 64.62 -33.04
N PHE A 1093 -4.95 65.60 -32.77
CA PHE A 1093 -4.89 66.42 -31.56
C PHE A 1093 -5.21 65.60 -30.29
N VAL A 1094 -6.21 64.72 -30.35
CA VAL A 1094 -6.57 63.79 -29.25
C VAL A 1094 -5.45 62.76 -28.99
N ILE A 1095 -4.84 62.21 -30.04
CA ILE A 1095 -3.67 61.31 -29.90
C ILE A 1095 -2.48 62.06 -29.30
N GLY A 1096 -2.24 63.32 -29.71
CA GLY A 1096 -1.22 64.17 -29.12
C GLY A 1096 -1.44 64.46 -27.63
N LEU A 1097 -2.68 64.73 -27.23
CA LEU A 1097 -3.06 64.88 -25.82
C LEU A 1097 -2.86 63.59 -25.02
N PHE A 1098 -3.22 62.43 -25.58
CA PHE A 1098 -2.99 61.13 -24.93
C PHE A 1098 -1.50 60.82 -24.76
N ALA A 1099 -0.68 61.10 -25.78
CA ALA A 1099 0.78 60.94 -25.71
C ALA A 1099 1.43 61.87 -24.67
N MET A 1100 0.99 63.13 -24.59
CA MET A 1100 1.42 64.07 -23.54
C MET A 1100 0.98 63.62 -22.15
N GLY A 1101 -0.26 63.15 -21.98
CA GLY A 1101 -0.76 62.60 -20.72
C GLY A 1101 0.05 61.39 -20.24
N ALA A 1102 0.36 60.46 -21.16
CA ALA A 1102 1.22 59.31 -20.88
C ALA A 1102 2.65 59.72 -20.49
N LEU A 1103 3.24 60.71 -21.18
CA LEU A 1103 4.56 61.25 -20.84
C LEU A 1103 4.59 61.92 -19.45
N ILE A 1104 3.54 62.67 -19.09
CA ILE A 1104 3.41 63.31 -17.77
C ILE A 1104 3.25 62.24 -16.67
N LEU A 1105 2.37 61.24 -16.87
CA LEU A 1105 2.20 60.11 -15.94
C LEU A 1105 3.51 59.32 -15.76
N TYR A 1106 4.23 59.04 -16.85
CA TYR A 1106 5.52 58.35 -16.81
C TYR A 1106 6.59 59.15 -16.05
N LYS A 1107 6.61 60.48 -16.18
CA LYS A 1107 7.48 61.36 -15.39
C LYS A 1107 7.07 61.42 -13.91
N PHE A 1108 5.77 61.50 -13.60
CA PHE A 1108 5.28 61.59 -12.22
C PHE A 1108 5.50 60.29 -11.42
N LYS A 1109 5.33 59.13 -12.06
CA LYS A 1109 5.51 57.80 -11.43
C LYS A 1109 6.96 57.53 -10.95
N ARG A 1110 7.92 58.41 -11.26
CA ARG A 1110 9.34 58.27 -10.89
C ARG A 1110 9.81 59.15 -9.72
N LYS A 1111 8.92 59.84 -8.98
CA LYS A 1111 9.27 60.63 -7.78
C LYS A 1111 8.24 60.55 -6.63
N ARG A 1112 8.28 59.45 -5.85
CA ARG A 1112 8.05 59.42 -4.38
C ARG A 1112 8.51 58.06 -3.80
N PRO A 1113 9.11 57.99 -2.59
CA PRO A 1113 9.68 56.75 -2.07
C PRO A 1113 8.81 56.02 -1.03
N GLY A 1114 8.85 54.68 -1.08
CA GLY A 1114 8.90 53.79 0.08
C GLY A 1114 7.66 53.54 0.96
N ARG A 1115 7.03 52.37 0.78
CA ARG A 1115 6.96 51.34 1.84
C ARG A 1115 6.67 49.94 1.27
N THR A 1116 6.86 48.92 2.09
CA THR A 1116 6.84 47.48 1.78
C THR A 1116 5.51 46.81 2.12
N VAL A 1117 5.24 45.66 1.49
CA VAL A 1117 4.74 44.41 2.11
C VAL A 1117 4.85 43.25 1.09
N TYR A 1118 4.93 42.01 1.59
CA TYR A 1118 5.03 40.78 0.79
C TYR A 1118 3.70 40.40 0.12
N ALA A 1119 3.81 39.73 -1.04
CA ALA A 1119 2.90 38.66 -1.44
C ALA A 1119 3.70 37.62 -2.26
N GLN A 1120 3.36 36.35 -2.09
CA GLN A 1120 4.07 35.20 -2.67
C GLN A 1120 3.14 34.47 -3.62
N MET A 1121 3.62 34.07 -4.81
CA MET A 1121 2.85 33.20 -5.69
C MET A 1121 3.76 32.24 -6.44
N HIS A 1122 3.41 30.95 -6.35
CA HIS A 1122 4.00 29.87 -7.15
C HIS A 1122 3.18 29.71 -8.44
N ASN A 1123 3.87 29.36 -9.52
CA ASN A 1123 3.50 28.43 -10.61
C ASN A 1123 4.75 28.36 -11.53
N GLU A 1124 5.03 27.31 -12.29
CA GLU A 1124 4.27 26.08 -12.60
C GLU A 1124 5.29 25.04 -13.11
N LYS A 1125 4.97 23.74 -13.04
CA LYS A 1125 5.13 22.82 -14.19
C LYS A 1125 4.57 21.42 -13.93
N GLU A 1126 3.69 21.00 -14.85
CA GLU A 1126 3.64 19.69 -15.50
C GLU A 1126 3.74 18.43 -14.63
N GLN A 1127 2.59 17.79 -14.43
CA GLN A 1127 2.49 16.35 -14.16
C GLN A 1127 1.58 15.73 -15.23
N GLU A 1128 2.12 14.90 -16.10
CA GLU A 1128 1.34 14.15 -17.09
C GLU A 1128 0.65 12.94 -16.43
N MET A 1129 -0.63 12.73 -16.73
CA MET A 1129 -1.31 11.47 -16.41
C MET A 1129 -1.29 10.54 -17.62
N THR A 1130 -0.91 9.28 -17.41
CA THR A 1130 -1.35 8.17 -18.25
C THR A 1130 -1.77 6.99 -17.36
N SER A 1131 -3.08 6.76 -17.28
CA SER A 1131 -3.66 5.49 -16.82
C SER A 1131 -3.64 4.46 -17.95
N PRO A 1132 -3.64 3.17 -17.60
CA PRO A 1132 -4.50 2.23 -18.30
C PRO A 1132 -5.58 1.68 -17.38
N VAL A 1133 -6.80 1.52 -17.92
CA VAL A 1133 -7.86 0.71 -17.33
C VAL A 1133 -7.56 -0.77 -17.62
N SER A 1134 -7.80 -1.65 -16.65
CA SER A 1134 -7.93 -3.09 -16.88
C SER A 1134 -9.27 -3.59 -16.32
N HIS A 1135 -9.89 -4.51 -17.04
CA HIS A 1135 -11.12 -5.20 -16.58
C HIS A 1135 -10.78 -6.43 -15.73
N SER A 1136 -11.73 -6.80 -14.90
CA SER A 1136 -11.74 -8.01 -14.07
C SER A 1136 -11.87 -9.31 -14.88
N GLU A 1137 -11.11 -10.35 -14.52
CA GLU A 1137 -11.50 -11.76 -14.65
C GLU A 1137 -10.78 -12.60 -13.57
N ASP A 1138 -11.37 -13.75 -13.19
CA ASP A 1138 -11.09 -14.42 -11.91
C ASP A 1138 -9.79 -15.22 -11.83
N ALA A 1139 -9.05 -15.08 -10.71
CA ALA A 1139 -8.06 -16.05 -10.24
C ALA A 1139 -7.94 -16.03 -8.70
N GLN A 1140 -8.68 -16.88 -8.00
CA GLN A 1140 -8.58 -17.00 -6.54
C GLN A 1140 -7.42 -17.93 -6.15
N SER A 1141 -6.52 -17.45 -5.27
CA SER A 1141 -5.55 -18.30 -4.56
C SER A 1141 -5.65 -18.07 -3.05
N THR A 1142 -5.12 -19.01 -2.25
CA THR A 1142 -5.36 -19.11 -0.80
C THR A 1142 -4.09 -19.49 -0.09
N ILE A 1143 -3.82 -18.95 1.12
CA ILE A 1143 -3.24 -19.69 2.26
C ILE A 1143 -3.44 -18.89 3.56
N GLN A 1144 -3.68 -19.64 4.65
CA GLN A 1144 -4.06 -19.15 5.98
C GLN A 1144 -2.84 -18.69 6.81
N GLY A 1145 -3.10 -17.84 7.81
CA GLY A 1145 -2.15 -17.51 8.86
C GLY A 1145 -2.49 -18.13 10.23
N ASN A 1146 -1.47 -18.75 10.83
CA ASN A 1146 -1.22 -18.87 12.29
C ASN A 1146 -1.91 -19.99 13.13
N HIS A 1147 -1.31 -20.22 14.30
CA HIS A 1147 -1.66 -21.17 15.38
C HIS A 1147 -1.46 -22.67 15.13
N SER A 1148 -0.19 -23.10 15.18
CA SER A 1148 0.23 -24.47 15.53
C SER A 1148 -0.36 -25.63 14.71
N GLY A 1149 -0.65 -25.38 13.44
CA GLY A 1149 -0.88 -26.39 12.42
C GLY A 1149 0.15 -26.23 11.31
N VAL A 1150 0.80 -27.33 10.92
CA VAL A 1150 1.69 -27.31 9.76
C VAL A 1150 0.87 -27.65 8.52
N VAL A 1151 0.55 -26.61 7.74
CA VAL A 1151 -0.16 -26.71 6.47
C VAL A 1151 0.81 -26.37 5.36
N LEU A 1152 1.32 -27.39 4.67
CA LEU A 1152 2.32 -27.23 3.61
C LEU A 1152 1.66 -27.29 2.23
N SER A 1153 1.91 -26.28 1.40
CA SER A 1153 1.51 -26.26 0.00
C SER A 1153 2.70 -26.50 -0.91
N ILE A 1154 2.76 -27.68 -1.52
CA ILE A 1154 3.73 -27.95 -2.59
C ILE A 1154 3.24 -27.25 -3.87
N ASN A 1155 3.61 -25.98 -4.02
CA ASN A 1155 3.62 -25.34 -5.33
C ASN A 1155 4.70 -26.02 -6.20
N SER A 1156 4.41 -26.22 -7.48
CA SER A 1156 5.23 -27.04 -8.37
C SER A 1156 6.60 -26.42 -8.65
N ARG A 1157 7.67 -27.14 -8.30
CA ARG A 1157 9.00 -26.93 -8.91
C ARG A 1157 8.87 -27.18 -10.42
N GLU A 1158 9.08 -26.15 -11.24
CA GLU A 1158 8.88 -26.25 -12.69
C GLU A 1158 9.86 -27.23 -13.35
N MET A 1159 9.32 -28.12 -14.20
CA MET A 1159 10.15 -28.92 -15.11
C MET A 1159 10.58 -28.08 -16.31
N HIS A 1160 11.67 -27.30 -16.13
CA HIS A 1160 12.33 -26.55 -17.21
C HIS A 1160 13.83 -26.85 -17.35
N SER A 1161 14.18 -28.13 -17.17
CA SER A 1161 15.35 -28.75 -17.81
C SER A 1161 15.05 -30.22 -18.13
N TYR A 1162 15.86 -30.82 -19.02
CA TYR A 1162 15.68 -32.20 -19.53
C TYR A 1162 14.38 -32.47 -20.33
N LEU A 1163 14.24 -31.83 -21.51
CA LEU A 1163 13.90 -32.53 -22.77
C LEU A 1163 13.98 -31.59 -23.99
N VAL A 1164 15.21 -31.33 -24.47
CA VAL A 1164 15.43 -30.98 -25.88
C VAL A 1164 16.53 -31.89 -26.42
N SER A 1165 16.11 -32.87 -27.22
CA SER A 1165 16.89 -33.67 -28.15
C SER A 1165 15.96 -34.03 -29.31
#